data_AF-A0A7Y2D7Q7-F1
#
_entry.id   AF-A0A7Y2D7Q7-F1
#
_cell.length_a   1.000
_cell.length_b   1.000
_cell.length_c   1.000
_cell.angle_alpha   90.00
_cell.angle_beta   90.00
_cell.angle_gamma   90.00
#
_symmetry.space_group_name_H-M   'P 1'
#
loop_
_entity.id
_entity.type
_entity.pdbx_description
1 polymer ?
#
loop_
_entity_poly.entity_id
_entity_poly.type
_entity_poly.pdbx_seq_one_letter_code
_entity_poly.pdbx_strand_id
1 'polypeptide(L)'
;MTVDPAPRPQLTPVADPGSPWPPVRVGVDPLEGAGGGGFNVFVPAIMSVGLVFSVVTLIRDVFQWSGSRARERRTAIEANTVLNDLLGIEKPDARDIGLLARPAYLLSALAFVGGAAYVAIGSTANFLRDEGYVRDIGWLLALSLALAALLGFIGTVSIVVFRSWPAPPPWAYGSIRTAPLTVTPGRTDVGPSWILSAAVLGAMVVSLILSLMAGTAESIALGFDEPISMWLAEIDWLDQLRFVDPYGATWLSILFVIGIAFAGYKCRVMAVLYPAAFVLGWVSVEVIQDLVLRPRPTGLGDPESFPSGHMVQAVFIAGLVPLALRVFFEDRRVALVAQVALAAGVIATALHRLHRGDHWPLDGLAGVSFGLVIVLTAHWAMAHRRWHQHCHSCPWAADHHHEHHRWTHGVIHLPHSAKEWLSAAGPILAVMAAAALAWATLTIGIPNDPEDTGLGAAIAGPLQLGLGAMMLVAAAVALRWRAMALFMMAVAAFGLGLLSAIEYTPTAALLLTSVLVVPAIVTWLGWQGHATTGSIAALAILTASGLVATGFGSVEVHEHFFGPTHPDSAMPALRSDAGWLWLGGVTSNGAAITAGGLPEGSSATLRYWPTTAIDAAFELTVGVDPYGLASFELDDLQAGTDYSYRVDSANDPATTEERREASAQFRTFAAGAQDVTVVLGACARRESNGSVFDAMVGENPDLFLALGDLHYADLESTDPARHIREYGRSLGQPGQSALFRSVPTAYVWDDHDFGPNDSDSTSPSVEAVGEAYRRSVPNYGVDPDVNAPIAQAFTVGRVRFVFSDTRSQRTETTMLGETQLDWLIDELVTSSRDHALIVWANPTPWIGNAGSGADTWSQFPAERTRIADALAAAEVDNLVMVSGDAHMVAIDDGTNSGYATDGTGGFPVLHAAALDRPGSKKGGPYSHGTFPGGGQYAKLEIEDDGGSRIDVTMSGHTWDGEELVALDLSFEVAPGRA
;
A
#
# COMPACT_ATOMS: atom_id res chain seq x y z
N MET A 1 -56.51 -16.79 13.98
CA MET A 1 -56.20 -18.23 14.08
C MET A 1 -54.72 -18.31 14.43
N THR A 2 -54.40 -18.86 15.59
CA THR A 2 -53.10 -18.82 16.29
C THR A 2 -52.03 -19.74 15.70
N VAL A 3 -50.76 -19.30 15.61
CA VAL A 3 -49.54 -19.92 16.21
C VAL A 3 -48.44 -18.83 16.35
N ASP A 4 -47.77 -18.83 17.51
CA ASP A 4 -46.66 -17.96 18.00
C ASP A 4 -45.45 -17.73 17.07
N PRO A 5 -44.74 -16.58 17.22
CA PRO A 5 -43.31 -16.47 16.98
C PRO A 5 -42.51 -16.44 18.30
N ALA A 6 -41.57 -17.38 18.45
CA ALA A 6 -40.61 -17.39 19.57
C ALA A 6 -39.45 -16.39 19.36
N PRO A 7 -38.79 -15.90 20.43
CA PRO A 7 -37.97 -14.68 20.42
C PRO A 7 -36.48 -14.90 20.08
N ARG A 8 -35.87 -13.87 19.47
CA ARG A 8 -34.41 -13.71 19.32
C ARG A 8 -33.75 -13.42 20.69
N PRO A 9 -32.55 -13.94 20.99
CA PRO A 9 -31.87 -13.65 22.25
C PRO A 9 -31.26 -12.24 22.24
N GLN A 10 -31.59 -11.46 23.27
CA GLN A 10 -30.84 -10.28 23.68
C GLN A 10 -29.50 -10.73 24.29
N LEU A 11 -28.39 -10.20 23.79
CA LEU A 11 -27.12 -10.18 24.52
C LEU A 11 -26.75 -8.71 24.75
N THR A 12 -26.99 -8.26 25.98
CA THR A 12 -26.44 -7.05 26.55
C THR A 12 -24.97 -7.29 26.94
N PRO A 13 -24.03 -6.38 26.67
CA PRO A 13 -22.76 -6.37 27.38
C PRO A 13 -22.93 -5.54 28.65
N VAL A 14 -23.19 -6.20 29.78
CA VAL A 14 -22.92 -5.61 31.10
C VAL A 14 -21.45 -5.90 31.40
N ALA A 15 -20.63 -4.86 31.39
CA ALA A 15 -19.28 -4.91 31.91
C ALA A 15 -19.34 -5.18 33.43
N ASP A 16 -18.79 -6.32 33.85
CA ASP A 16 -18.49 -6.61 35.26
C ASP A 16 -17.01 -6.29 35.50
N PRO A 17 -16.67 -5.22 36.23
CA PRO A 17 -15.29 -4.90 36.55
C PRO A 17 -14.87 -5.72 37.78
N GLY A 18 -14.56 -7.02 37.61
CA GLY A 18 -14.11 -7.79 38.77
C GLY A 18 -13.95 -9.31 38.73
N SER A 19 -13.84 -9.99 37.58
CA SER A 19 -13.68 -11.46 37.57
C SER A 19 -12.58 -11.97 36.62
N PRO A 20 -11.61 -12.80 37.10
CA PRO A 20 -10.58 -13.43 36.27
C PRO A 20 -11.01 -14.84 35.79
N TRP A 21 -11.63 -14.92 34.60
CA TRP A 21 -11.89 -16.10 33.72
C TRP A 21 -12.76 -17.30 34.23
N PRO A 22 -13.29 -18.21 33.36
CA PRO A 22 -14.61 -18.16 32.69
C PRO A 22 -15.51 -19.41 32.96
N PRO A 23 -16.70 -19.54 32.32
CA PRO A 23 -17.13 -20.88 31.91
C PRO A 23 -17.75 -21.01 30.50
N VAL A 24 -17.19 -21.98 29.78
CA VAL A 24 -17.84 -23.04 28.97
C VAL A 24 -17.89 -22.93 27.44
N ARG A 25 -17.16 -23.89 26.86
CA ARG A 25 -17.17 -24.48 25.52
C ARG A 25 -18.55 -24.55 24.88
N VAL A 26 -18.69 -23.92 23.70
CA VAL A 26 -19.64 -24.35 22.67
C VAL A 26 -18.88 -25.27 21.72
N GLY A 27 -19.40 -26.48 21.50
CA GLY A 27 -18.83 -27.43 20.55
C GLY A 27 -19.01 -26.89 19.13
N VAL A 28 -17.91 -26.55 18.48
CA VAL A 28 -17.89 -26.13 17.07
C VAL A 28 -17.85 -27.40 16.22
N ASP A 29 -18.85 -27.58 15.37
CA ASP A 29 -18.85 -28.57 14.30
C ASP A 29 -17.70 -28.20 13.33
N PRO A 30 -16.70 -29.07 13.05
CA PRO A 30 -15.51 -28.72 12.27
C PRO A 30 -15.76 -28.31 10.81
N LEU A 31 -17.01 -28.27 10.35
CA LEU A 31 -17.37 -28.08 8.94
C LEU A 31 -18.30 -26.89 8.65
N GLU A 32 -18.71 -26.11 9.66
CA GLU A 32 -19.74 -25.07 9.50
C GLU A 32 -19.21 -23.64 9.27
N GLY A 33 -17.99 -23.50 8.71
CA GLY A 33 -17.34 -22.21 8.43
C GLY A 33 -16.87 -22.00 6.99
N ALA A 34 -17.26 -22.86 6.04
CA ALA A 34 -16.76 -22.83 4.66
C ALA A 34 -17.51 -21.87 3.72
N GLY A 35 -17.98 -20.73 4.22
CA GLY A 35 -18.74 -19.74 3.45
C GLY A 35 -18.34 -18.31 3.81
N GLY A 36 -17.22 -17.86 3.26
CA GLY A 36 -16.71 -16.49 3.42
C GLY A 36 -15.53 -16.28 2.48
N GLY A 37 -15.67 -15.33 1.56
CA GLY A 37 -14.73 -15.07 0.46
C GLY A 37 -13.32 -14.74 0.93
N GLY A 38 -12.33 -15.19 0.15
CA GLY A 38 -10.90 -14.99 0.41
C GLY A 38 -10.08 -16.27 0.51
N PHE A 39 -10.36 -17.30 -0.30
CA PHE A 39 -9.57 -18.54 -0.31
C PHE A 39 -8.77 -18.70 -1.62
N ASN A 40 -7.67 -17.96 -1.74
CA ASN A 40 -6.69 -18.20 -2.81
C ASN A 40 -5.81 -19.41 -2.44
N VAL A 41 -6.30 -20.62 -2.73
CA VAL A 41 -5.49 -21.85 -2.77
C VAL A 41 -4.59 -21.82 -4.02
N PHE A 42 -3.77 -20.78 -4.17
CA PHE A 42 -2.92 -20.58 -5.34
C PHE A 42 -1.60 -21.37 -5.25
N VAL A 43 -1.19 -21.77 -4.05
CA VAL A 43 0.08 -22.49 -3.84
C VAL A 43 0.00 -23.98 -4.19
N PRO A 44 -1.05 -24.77 -3.86
CA PRO A 44 -1.03 -26.21 -4.13
C PRO A 44 -1.08 -26.59 -5.61
N ALA A 45 -1.76 -25.85 -6.48
CA ALA A 45 -1.84 -26.21 -7.90
C ALA A 45 -0.49 -25.95 -8.62
N ILE A 46 0.07 -24.75 -8.44
CA ILE A 46 1.35 -24.37 -9.07
C ILE A 46 2.53 -25.06 -8.41
N MET A 47 2.53 -25.24 -7.08
CA MET A 47 3.56 -26.05 -6.42
C MET A 47 3.38 -27.54 -6.69
N SER A 48 2.18 -28.10 -6.88
CA SER A 48 2.07 -29.52 -7.26
C SER A 48 2.55 -29.73 -8.69
N VAL A 49 2.24 -28.85 -9.62
CA VAL A 49 2.78 -28.90 -10.99
C VAL A 49 4.28 -28.64 -10.99
N GLY A 50 4.75 -27.62 -10.27
CA GLY A 50 6.16 -27.27 -10.12
C GLY A 50 6.97 -28.33 -9.38
N LEU A 51 6.43 -28.97 -8.34
CA LEU A 51 7.02 -30.10 -7.62
C LEU A 51 6.99 -31.35 -8.48
N VAL A 52 5.94 -31.61 -9.25
CA VAL A 52 5.90 -32.71 -10.23
C VAL A 52 6.95 -32.48 -11.31
N PHE A 53 7.07 -31.28 -11.87
CA PHE A 53 8.10 -30.97 -12.87
C PHE A 53 9.50 -30.96 -12.26
N SER A 54 9.67 -30.47 -11.03
CA SER A 54 10.92 -30.49 -10.28
C SER A 54 11.32 -31.92 -9.96
N VAL A 55 10.40 -32.78 -9.54
CA VAL A 55 10.62 -34.21 -9.28
C VAL A 55 10.84 -34.96 -10.59
N VAL A 56 10.15 -34.63 -11.69
CA VAL A 56 10.41 -35.21 -13.01
C VAL A 56 11.77 -34.79 -13.54
N THR A 57 12.20 -33.54 -13.29
CA THR A 57 13.57 -33.10 -13.59
C THR A 57 14.58 -33.72 -12.64
N LEU A 58 14.25 -33.92 -11.36
CA LEU A 58 15.09 -34.64 -10.39
C LEU A 58 15.19 -36.12 -10.74
N ILE A 59 14.12 -36.74 -11.24
CA ILE A 59 14.07 -38.12 -11.72
C ILE A 59 14.87 -38.22 -13.02
N ARG A 60 14.66 -37.32 -13.97
CA ARG A 60 15.45 -37.20 -15.20
C ARG A 60 16.93 -37.00 -14.89
N ASP A 61 17.25 -36.11 -13.96
CA ASP A 61 18.61 -35.82 -13.53
C ASP A 61 19.17 -36.99 -12.73
N VAL A 62 18.41 -37.67 -11.87
CA VAL A 62 18.81 -38.91 -11.20
C VAL A 62 19.11 -40.00 -12.23
N PHE A 63 18.32 -40.11 -13.30
CA PHE A 63 18.57 -41.04 -14.40
C PHE A 63 19.79 -40.64 -15.25
N GLN A 64 20.03 -39.35 -15.50
CA GLN A 64 21.25 -38.86 -16.17
C GLN A 64 22.50 -38.97 -15.27
N TRP A 65 22.36 -38.77 -13.96
CA TRP A 65 23.38 -38.90 -12.91
C TRP A 65 23.73 -40.37 -12.63
N SER A 66 22.79 -41.29 -12.88
CA SER A 66 22.94 -42.74 -12.72
C SER A 66 23.95 -43.37 -13.69
N GLY A 67 24.29 -42.69 -14.78
CA GLY A 67 25.21 -43.22 -15.78
C GLY A 67 26.64 -43.33 -15.27
N SER A 68 27.37 -42.22 -15.15
CA SER A 68 28.81 -42.25 -14.84
C SER A 68 29.12 -42.34 -13.34
N ARG A 69 28.52 -41.47 -12.52
CA ARG A 69 28.80 -41.41 -11.07
C ARG A 69 28.24 -42.60 -10.31
N ALA A 70 27.06 -43.12 -10.65
CA ALA A 70 26.55 -44.31 -9.96
C ALA A 70 27.31 -45.59 -10.33
N ARG A 71 27.88 -45.67 -11.55
CA ARG A 71 28.84 -46.73 -11.92
C ARG A 71 30.12 -46.61 -11.09
N GLU A 72 30.77 -45.45 -11.05
CA GLU A 72 31.94 -45.21 -10.20
C GLU A 72 31.68 -45.51 -8.72
N ARG A 73 30.50 -45.15 -8.20
CA ARG A 73 30.08 -45.43 -6.82
C ARG A 73 29.91 -46.92 -6.54
N ARG A 74 29.25 -47.67 -7.45
CA ARG A 74 29.09 -49.12 -7.31
C ARG A 74 30.44 -49.82 -7.35
N THR A 75 31.32 -49.42 -8.28
CA THR A 75 32.67 -49.96 -8.39
C THR A 75 33.50 -49.67 -7.14
N ALA A 76 33.40 -48.48 -6.55
CA ALA A 76 34.12 -48.14 -5.32
C ALA A 76 33.62 -48.95 -4.11
N ILE A 77 32.30 -49.15 -3.97
CA ILE A 77 31.71 -49.95 -2.90
C ILE A 77 32.09 -51.43 -3.10
N GLU A 78 31.96 -51.98 -4.31
CA GLU A 78 32.34 -53.37 -4.62
C GLU A 78 33.85 -53.60 -4.43
N ALA A 79 34.70 -52.68 -4.88
CA ALA A 79 36.15 -52.76 -4.68
C ALA A 79 36.54 -52.77 -3.20
N ASN A 80 35.94 -51.90 -2.38
CA ASN A 80 36.20 -51.90 -0.92
C ASN A 80 35.64 -53.14 -0.22
N THR A 81 34.49 -53.66 -0.68
CA THR A 81 33.92 -54.90 -0.11
C THR A 81 34.84 -56.10 -0.41
N VAL A 82 35.34 -56.20 -1.65
CA VAL A 82 36.31 -57.23 -2.06
C VAL A 82 37.65 -57.07 -1.35
N LEU A 83 38.12 -55.83 -1.17
CA LEU A 83 39.37 -55.53 -0.44
C LEU A 83 39.27 -55.95 1.03
N ASN A 84 38.13 -55.67 1.69
CA ASN A 84 37.91 -56.03 3.09
C ASN A 84 37.79 -57.56 3.28
N ASP A 85 37.14 -58.27 2.34
CA ASP A 85 37.08 -59.74 2.32
C ASP A 85 38.47 -60.37 2.11
N LEU A 86 39.29 -59.80 1.23
CA LEU A 86 40.68 -60.25 0.98
C LEU A 86 41.61 -60.00 2.18
N LEU A 87 41.40 -58.90 2.91
CA LEU A 87 42.20 -58.52 4.06
C LEU A 87 41.75 -59.16 5.38
N GLY A 88 40.66 -59.94 5.37
CA GLY A 88 40.14 -60.62 6.57
C GLY A 88 39.68 -59.67 7.68
N ILE A 89 39.25 -58.46 7.32
CA ILE A 89 38.76 -57.45 8.28
C ILE A 89 37.34 -57.86 8.71
N GLU A 90 37.11 -58.05 10.03
CA GLU A 90 35.77 -58.34 10.55
C GLU A 90 34.75 -57.26 10.17
N LYS A 91 33.49 -57.71 9.95
CA LYS A 91 32.34 -57.00 9.35
C LYS A 91 32.49 -55.47 9.23
N PRO A 92 32.50 -54.91 8.00
CA PRO A 92 32.68 -53.47 7.78
C PRO A 92 31.64 -52.62 8.52
N ASP A 93 32.06 -51.45 9.01
CA ASP A 93 31.15 -50.47 9.62
C ASP A 93 30.17 -49.99 8.53
N ALA A 94 28.94 -49.60 8.90
CA ALA A 94 27.89 -49.21 7.94
C ALA A 94 28.34 -48.07 6.99
N ARG A 95 29.30 -47.26 7.44
CA ARG A 95 29.95 -46.19 6.68
C ARG A 95 30.92 -46.70 5.61
N ASP A 96 31.54 -47.85 5.81
CA ASP A 96 32.44 -48.52 4.85
C ASP A 96 31.66 -49.13 3.68
N ILE A 97 30.37 -49.40 3.91
CA ILE A 97 29.41 -49.92 2.93
C ILE A 97 28.61 -48.77 2.26
N GLY A 98 28.84 -47.52 2.69
CA GLY A 98 28.27 -46.31 2.08
C GLY A 98 26.89 -45.91 2.60
N LEU A 99 26.44 -46.40 3.76
CA LEU A 99 25.17 -45.99 4.35
C LEU A 99 25.31 -44.67 5.15
N LEU A 100 24.28 -43.81 5.10
CA LEU A 100 24.21 -42.58 5.92
C LEU A 100 24.14 -42.90 7.43
N ALA A 101 24.47 -41.96 8.31
CA ALA A 101 24.31 -42.20 9.75
C ALA A 101 22.85 -42.49 10.13
N ARG A 102 22.61 -43.35 11.15
CA ARG A 102 21.25 -43.72 11.64
C ARG A 102 20.26 -42.55 11.68
N PRO A 103 20.58 -41.37 12.26
CA PRO A 103 19.61 -40.27 12.39
C PRO A 103 19.18 -39.66 11.05
N ALA A 104 20.01 -39.78 10.00
CA ALA A 104 19.67 -39.29 8.67
C ALA A 104 18.44 -40.01 8.10
N TYR A 105 18.31 -41.32 8.34
CA TYR A 105 17.14 -42.09 7.88
C TYR A 105 15.86 -41.72 8.64
N LEU A 106 15.96 -41.32 9.92
CA LEU A 106 14.81 -40.80 10.66
C LEU A 106 14.34 -39.47 10.07
N LEU A 107 15.26 -38.58 9.72
CA LEU A 107 14.93 -37.28 9.15
C LEU A 107 14.41 -37.40 7.72
N SER A 108 15.00 -38.26 6.90
CA SER A 108 14.45 -38.60 5.58
C SER A 108 13.05 -39.19 5.71
N ALA A 109 12.82 -40.07 6.68
CA ALA A 109 11.48 -40.60 6.96
C ALA A 109 10.48 -39.49 7.28
N LEU A 110 10.81 -38.59 8.20
CA LEU A 110 9.93 -37.48 8.58
C LEU A 110 9.63 -36.55 7.38
N ALA A 111 10.65 -36.21 6.59
CA ALA A 111 10.48 -35.34 5.42
C ALA A 111 9.61 -36.00 4.32
N PHE A 112 9.88 -37.25 3.97
CA PHE A 112 9.15 -37.95 2.91
C PHE A 112 7.73 -38.33 3.32
N VAL A 113 7.50 -38.70 4.58
CA VAL A 113 6.14 -38.96 5.10
C VAL A 113 5.35 -37.65 5.23
N GLY A 114 5.97 -36.57 5.71
CA GLY A 114 5.33 -35.25 5.77
C GLY A 114 4.97 -34.72 4.38
N GLY A 115 5.89 -34.82 3.42
CA GLY A 115 5.64 -34.46 2.02
C GLY A 115 4.54 -35.31 1.37
N ALA A 116 4.49 -36.62 1.67
CA ALA A 116 3.42 -37.50 1.20
C ALA A 116 2.05 -37.06 1.74
N ALA A 117 1.97 -36.75 3.03
CA ALA A 117 0.75 -36.25 3.66
C ALA A 117 0.31 -34.91 3.06
N TYR A 118 1.24 -33.97 2.86
CA TYR A 118 0.97 -32.67 2.23
C TYR A 118 0.38 -32.81 0.83
N VAL A 119 1.04 -33.57 -0.05
CA VAL A 119 0.59 -33.75 -1.44
C VAL A 119 -0.77 -34.46 -1.48
N ALA A 120 -0.98 -35.47 -0.62
CA ALA A 120 -2.24 -36.19 -0.56
C ALA A 120 -3.39 -35.30 -0.05
N ILE A 121 -3.21 -34.63 1.09
CA ILE A 121 -4.25 -33.81 1.72
C ILE A 121 -4.54 -32.58 0.85
N GLY A 122 -3.51 -31.84 0.43
CA GLY A 122 -3.66 -30.62 -0.36
C GLY A 122 -4.29 -30.86 -1.73
N SER A 123 -3.88 -31.93 -2.44
CA SER A 123 -4.45 -32.25 -3.76
C SER A 123 -5.89 -32.75 -3.65
N THR A 124 -6.20 -33.55 -2.63
CA THR A 124 -7.56 -34.06 -2.39
C THR A 124 -8.50 -32.93 -1.97
N ALA A 125 -8.07 -32.06 -1.06
CA ALA A 125 -8.85 -30.91 -0.62
C ALA A 125 -9.13 -29.92 -1.76
N ASN A 126 -8.14 -29.65 -2.63
CA ASN A 126 -8.33 -28.78 -3.79
C ASN A 126 -9.28 -29.41 -4.83
N PHE A 127 -9.22 -30.73 -5.04
CA PHE A 127 -10.11 -31.41 -5.99
C PHE A 127 -11.56 -31.47 -5.50
N LEU A 128 -11.80 -31.57 -4.19
CA LEU A 128 -13.14 -31.72 -3.59
C LEU A 128 -13.87 -30.38 -3.36
N ARG A 129 -13.20 -29.23 -3.47
CA ARG A 129 -13.81 -27.89 -3.30
C ARG A 129 -14.61 -27.45 -4.53
N ASP A 130 -15.67 -26.67 -4.32
CA ASP A 130 -16.55 -26.13 -5.38
C ASP A 130 -15.84 -25.12 -6.28
N GLU A 131 -14.91 -24.32 -5.74
CA GLU A 131 -14.07 -23.37 -6.49
C GLU A 131 -12.60 -23.83 -6.66
N GLY A 132 -12.35 -25.14 -6.54
CA GLY A 132 -10.98 -25.67 -6.65
C GLY A 132 -10.42 -25.54 -8.07
N TYR A 133 -9.24 -24.91 -8.23
CA TYR A 133 -8.55 -24.69 -9.53
C TYR A 133 -8.39 -25.93 -10.41
N VAL A 134 -8.41 -27.13 -9.83
CA VAL A 134 -8.17 -28.41 -10.52
C VAL A 134 -9.29 -29.43 -10.33
N ARG A 135 -10.46 -28.97 -9.84
CA ARG A 135 -11.66 -29.80 -9.61
C ARG A 135 -12.04 -30.66 -10.82
N ASP A 136 -11.90 -30.12 -12.02
CA ASP A 136 -12.26 -30.83 -13.26
C ASP A 136 -11.10 -31.59 -13.91
N ILE A 137 -9.93 -31.62 -13.26
CA ILE A 137 -8.69 -32.18 -13.81
C ILE A 137 -8.29 -33.44 -13.04
N GLY A 138 -9.13 -34.48 -13.12
CA GLY A 138 -8.95 -35.73 -12.36
C GLY A 138 -7.61 -36.47 -12.61
N TRP A 139 -6.99 -36.29 -13.78
CA TRP A 139 -5.67 -36.88 -14.05
C TRP A 139 -4.55 -36.22 -13.23
N LEU A 140 -4.69 -34.94 -12.89
CA LEU A 140 -3.73 -34.22 -12.06
C LEU A 140 -3.80 -34.71 -10.61
N LEU A 141 -5.00 -34.92 -10.08
CA LEU A 141 -5.20 -35.56 -8.78
C LEU A 141 -4.57 -36.96 -8.75
N ALA A 142 -4.81 -37.78 -9.77
CA ALA A 142 -4.22 -39.12 -9.87
C ALA A 142 -2.68 -39.08 -9.87
N LEU A 143 -2.08 -38.11 -10.57
CA LEU A 143 -0.63 -37.92 -10.61
C LEU A 143 -0.08 -37.48 -9.24
N SER A 144 -0.75 -36.55 -8.56
CA SER A 144 -0.37 -36.09 -7.22
C SER A 144 -0.48 -37.21 -6.19
N LEU A 145 -1.54 -38.03 -6.24
CA LEU A 145 -1.69 -39.18 -5.35
C LEU A 145 -0.63 -40.27 -5.63
N ALA A 146 -0.26 -40.49 -6.89
CA ALA A 146 0.84 -41.38 -7.24
C ALA A 146 2.19 -40.88 -6.69
N LEU A 147 2.43 -39.56 -6.76
CA LEU A 147 3.60 -38.92 -6.14
C LEU A 147 3.58 -39.06 -4.62
N ALA A 148 2.44 -38.81 -3.97
CA ALA A 148 2.29 -38.98 -2.53
C ALA A 148 2.57 -40.43 -2.09
N ALA A 149 2.08 -41.42 -2.85
CA ALA A 149 2.36 -42.83 -2.60
C ALA A 149 3.85 -43.18 -2.73
N LEU A 150 4.54 -42.62 -3.74
CA LEU A 150 5.98 -42.78 -3.92
C LEU A 150 6.78 -42.18 -2.75
N LEU A 151 6.44 -40.96 -2.34
CA LEU A 151 7.07 -40.30 -1.18
C LEU A 151 6.82 -41.11 0.10
N GLY A 152 5.59 -41.59 0.31
CA GLY A 152 5.23 -42.45 1.45
C GLY A 152 6.01 -43.77 1.46
N PHE A 153 6.24 -44.37 0.29
CA PHE A 153 7.08 -45.56 0.15
C PHE A 153 8.54 -45.29 0.54
N ILE A 154 9.16 -44.22 0.03
CA ILE A 154 10.54 -43.83 0.36
C ILE A 154 10.67 -43.51 1.86
N GLY A 155 9.68 -42.82 2.43
CA GLY A 155 9.60 -42.56 3.86
C GLY A 155 9.55 -43.85 4.68
N THR A 156 8.71 -44.81 4.27
CA THR A 156 8.57 -46.12 4.92
C THR A 156 9.88 -46.92 4.84
N VAL A 157 10.53 -46.98 3.68
CA VAL A 157 11.85 -47.60 3.54
C VAL A 157 12.87 -46.95 4.48
N SER A 158 12.86 -45.62 4.60
CA SER A 158 13.73 -44.88 5.52
C SER A 158 13.46 -45.24 6.99
N ILE A 159 12.19 -45.41 7.40
CA ILE A 159 11.82 -45.90 8.76
C ILE A 159 12.34 -47.32 8.99
N VAL A 160 12.18 -48.21 8.00
CA VAL A 160 12.65 -49.60 8.09
C VAL A 160 14.17 -49.63 8.26
N VAL A 161 14.91 -48.85 7.47
CA VAL A 161 16.38 -48.75 7.56
C VAL A 161 16.82 -48.12 8.88
N PHE A 162 16.11 -47.09 9.37
CA PHE A 162 16.37 -46.50 10.68
C PHE A 162 16.25 -47.51 11.84
N ARG A 163 15.24 -48.38 11.77
CA ARG A 163 14.98 -49.43 12.78
C ARG A 163 15.96 -50.61 12.68
N SER A 164 16.36 -50.97 11.47
CA SER A 164 17.26 -52.10 11.19
C SER A 164 18.74 -51.72 11.11
N TRP A 165 19.08 -50.46 11.39
CA TRP A 165 20.45 -49.96 11.41
C TRP A 165 21.37 -50.79 12.34
N PRO A 166 22.59 -51.20 11.91
CA PRO A 166 23.29 -50.90 10.65
C PRO A 166 23.02 -51.86 9.48
N ALA A 167 22.19 -52.89 9.65
CA ALA A 167 22.01 -53.98 8.68
C ALA A 167 20.57 -53.99 8.10
N PRO A 168 20.29 -53.16 7.08
CA PRO A 168 18.96 -53.11 6.48
C PRO A 168 18.59 -54.44 5.80
N PRO A 169 17.29 -54.78 5.72
CA PRO A 169 16.85 -56.04 5.17
C PRO A 169 17.22 -56.18 3.67
N PRO A 170 17.51 -57.41 3.17
CA PRO A 170 18.07 -57.61 1.84
C PRO A 170 17.26 -56.99 0.69
N TRP A 171 15.94 -56.94 0.83
CA TRP A 171 15.03 -56.36 -0.17
C TRP A 171 15.15 -54.83 -0.27
N ALA A 172 15.53 -54.14 0.81
CA ALA A 172 15.70 -52.68 0.82
C ALA A 172 17.09 -52.26 0.28
N TYR A 173 18.06 -53.19 0.32
CA TYR A 173 19.46 -52.93 0.02
C TYR A 173 19.71 -52.49 -1.43
N GLY A 174 18.97 -53.06 -2.39
CA GLY A 174 19.05 -52.67 -3.81
C GLY A 174 18.59 -51.22 -4.04
N SER A 175 17.47 -50.84 -3.45
CA SER A 175 16.87 -49.49 -3.58
C SER A 175 17.73 -48.40 -2.93
N ILE A 176 18.37 -48.71 -1.79
CA ILE A 176 19.23 -47.78 -1.05
C ILE A 176 20.52 -47.46 -1.85
N ARG A 177 21.11 -48.46 -2.54
CA ARG A 177 22.34 -48.29 -3.34
C ARG A 177 22.14 -47.40 -4.58
N THR A 178 20.93 -47.30 -5.09
CA THR A 178 20.60 -46.46 -6.25
C THR A 178 20.03 -45.09 -5.88
N ALA A 179 19.57 -44.94 -4.63
CA ALA A 179 19.01 -43.70 -4.12
C ALA A 179 20.11 -42.72 -3.68
N PRO A 180 19.83 -41.40 -3.66
CA PRO A 180 20.72 -40.37 -3.13
C PRO A 180 20.93 -40.44 -1.60
N LEU A 181 20.53 -41.54 -0.95
CA LEU A 181 20.59 -41.78 0.50
C LEU A 181 21.84 -42.56 0.94
N THR A 182 22.92 -42.51 0.15
CA THR A 182 24.20 -43.20 0.41
C THR A 182 25.41 -42.28 0.17
N VAL A 183 26.49 -42.54 0.89
CA VAL A 183 27.78 -41.82 0.79
C VAL A 183 28.83 -42.71 0.11
N THR A 184 29.77 -42.11 -0.64
CA THR A 184 30.94 -42.83 -1.16
C THR A 184 31.91 -43.16 -0.03
N PRO A 185 32.24 -44.44 0.22
CA PRO A 185 33.25 -44.81 1.21
C PRO A 185 34.64 -44.24 0.82
N GLY A 186 35.38 -43.69 1.80
CA GLY A 186 36.76 -43.22 1.62
C GLY A 186 36.95 -41.78 1.12
N ARG A 187 35.89 -41.00 0.88
CA ARG A 187 36.01 -39.57 0.57
C ARG A 187 35.90 -38.74 1.85
N THR A 188 36.98 -38.64 2.61
CA THR A 188 37.06 -37.75 3.77
C THR A 188 36.90 -36.27 3.33
N ASP A 189 35.74 -35.70 3.66
CA ASP A 189 35.42 -34.29 3.92
C ASP A 189 35.90 -33.20 2.95
N VAL A 190 35.05 -32.87 1.96
CA VAL A 190 35.13 -31.60 1.23
C VAL A 190 33.80 -30.80 1.23
N GLY A 191 32.81 -31.23 2.02
CA GLY A 191 31.46 -30.63 2.07
C GLY A 191 30.85 -30.56 3.48
N PRO A 192 29.63 -29.99 3.61
CA PRO A 192 28.93 -29.83 4.88
C PRO A 192 28.69 -31.16 5.58
N SER A 193 28.64 -31.13 6.92
CA SER A 193 28.32 -32.32 7.69
C SER A 193 26.89 -32.79 7.38
N TRP A 194 26.68 -34.11 7.43
CA TRP A 194 25.34 -34.67 7.26
C TRP A 194 24.37 -34.14 8.32
N ILE A 195 24.86 -33.84 9.54
CA ILE A 195 24.08 -33.24 10.64
C ILE A 195 23.54 -31.87 10.24
N LEU A 196 24.38 -31.03 9.62
CA LEU A 196 23.97 -29.70 9.17
C LEU A 196 22.95 -29.77 8.04
N SER A 197 23.15 -30.70 7.10
CA SER A 197 22.19 -30.94 6.01
C SER A 197 20.84 -31.45 6.55
N ALA A 198 20.89 -32.31 7.56
CA ALA A 198 19.74 -32.80 8.31
C ALA A 198 18.99 -31.68 9.05
N ALA A 199 19.71 -30.75 9.66
CA ALA A 199 19.12 -29.63 10.38
C ALA A 199 18.38 -28.66 9.43
N VAL A 200 18.95 -28.36 8.26
CA VAL A 200 18.27 -27.56 7.21
C VAL A 200 16.95 -28.22 6.81
N LEU A 201 16.99 -29.51 6.45
CA LEU A 201 15.78 -30.24 6.05
C LEU A 201 14.74 -30.30 7.17
N GLY A 202 15.17 -30.51 8.42
CA GLY A 202 14.28 -30.48 9.58
C GLY A 202 13.59 -29.13 9.77
N ALA A 203 14.34 -28.02 9.67
CA ALA A 203 13.78 -26.68 9.77
C ALA A 203 12.76 -26.41 8.66
N MET A 204 13.06 -26.81 7.41
CA MET A 204 12.12 -26.63 6.28
C MET A 204 10.81 -27.40 6.49
N VAL A 205 10.89 -28.63 7.03
CA VAL A 205 9.70 -29.43 7.34
C VAL A 205 8.87 -28.78 8.44
N VAL A 206 9.52 -28.26 9.49
CA VAL A 206 8.82 -27.54 10.58
C VAL A 206 8.13 -26.28 10.05
N SER A 207 8.83 -25.46 9.26
CA SER A 207 8.23 -24.27 8.63
C SER A 207 7.03 -24.61 7.78
N LEU A 208 7.12 -25.68 6.97
CA LEU A 208 6.00 -26.16 6.16
C LEU A 208 4.80 -26.59 7.01
N ILE A 209 5.03 -27.32 8.11
CA ILE A 209 3.95 -27.75 9.02
C ILE A 209 3.29 -26.54 9.67
N LEU A 210 4.05 -25.55 10.12
CA LEU A 210 3.51 -24.35 10.75
C LEU A 210 2.69 -23.50 9.76
N SER A 211 3.16 -23.35 8.52
CA SER A 211 2.41 -22.68 7.45
C SER A 211 1.10 -23.40 7.12
N LEU A 212 1.11 -24.74 7.13
CA LEU A 212 -0.10 -25.54 6.95
C LEU A 212 -1.10 -25.34 8.09
N MET A 213 -0.63 -25.39 9.33
CA MET A 213 -1.47 -25.17 10.51
C MET A 213 -2.12 -23.79 10.46
N ALA A 214 -1.35 -22.75 10.16
CA ALA A 214 -1.84 -21.38 10.08
C ALA A 214 -2.80 -21.14 8.89
N GLY A 215 -2.49 -21.68 7.70
CA GLY A 215 -3.23 -21.36 6.47
C GLY A 215 -4.37 -22.29 6.10
N THR A 216 -4.51 -23.47 6.74
CA THR A 216 -5.53 -24.47 6.32
C THR A 216 -6.38 -25.04 7.44
N ALA A 217 -6.02 -24.78 8.70
CA ALA A 217 -6.68 -25.36 9.86
C ALA A 217 -6.83 -24.32 10.96
N GLU A 218 -7.60 -23.26 10.67
CA GLU A 218 -7.83 -22.15 11.59
C GLU A 218 -8.27 -22.61 12.98
N SER A 219 -9.17 -23.61 13.06
CA SER A 219 -9.60 -24.19 14.34
C SER A 219 -8.47 -24.88 15.13
N ILE A 220 -7.50 -25.49 14.44
CA ILE A 220 -6.33 -26.13 15.05
C ILE A 220 -5.32 -25.05 15.46
N ALA A 221 -5.14 -24.02 14.65
CA ALA A 221 -4.27 -22.89 14.94
C ALA A 221 -4.75 -22.13 16.18
N LEU A 222 -6.03 -21.74 16.22
CA LEU A 222 -6.66 -21.08 17.36
C LEU A 222 -6.61 -21.95 18.63
N GLY A 223 -6.88 -23.26 18.49
CA GLY A 223 -6.79 -24.20 19.61
C GLY A 223 -5.39 -24.33 20.24
N PHE A 224 -4.33 -24.00 19.50
CA PHE A 224 -2.96 -23.90 20.02
C PHE A 224 -2.62 -22.50 20.51
N ASP A 225 -3.04 -21.47 19.78
CA ASP A 225 -2.62 -20.09 19.98
C ASP A 225 -3.34 -19.41 21.15
N GLU A 226 -4.67 -19.52 21.25
CA GLU A 226 -5.46 -18.81 22.28
C GLU A 226 -5.02 -19.14 23.72
N PRO A 227 -4.81 -20.42 24.11
CA PRO A 227 -4.42 -20.73 25.49
C PRO A 227 -3.07 -20.13 25.88
N ILE A 228 -2.15 -20.04 24.92
CA ILE A 228 -0.79 -19.52 25.14
C ILE A 228 -0.81 -17.99 25.15
N SER A 229 -1.54 -17.37 24.23
CA SER A 229 -1.70 -15.90 24.18
C SER A 229 -2.34 -15.36 25.46
N MET A 230 -3.43 -15.98 25.93
CA MET A 230 -4.08 -15.57 27.19
C MET A 230 -3.13 -15.71 28.38
N TRP A 231 -2.37 -16.81 28.44
CA TRP A 231 -1.40 -17.03 29.51
C TRP A 231 -0.26 -16.00 29.50
N LEU A 232 0.25 -15.63 28.33
CA LEU A 232 1.33 -14.65 28.20
C LEU A 232 0.86 -13.22 28.49
N ALA A 233 -0.38 -12.88 28.15
CA ALA A 233 -0.96 -11.56 28.42
C ALA A 233 -1.02 -11.23 29.92
N GLU A 234 -1.14 -12.23 30.80
CA GLU A 234 -1.19 -12.06 32.26
C GLU A 234 0.17 -11.84 32.93
N ILE A 235 1.27 -11.78 32.17
CA ILE A 235 2.64 -11.73 32.69
C ILE A 235 3.23 -10.31 32.56
N ASP A 236 2.87 -9.42 33.48
CA ASP A 236 3.22 -7.98 33.46
C ASP A 236 4.73 -7.67 33.37
N TRP A 237 5.62 -8.55 33.85
CA TRP A 237 7.05 -8.27 33.80
C TRP A 237 7.62 -8.33 32.36
N LEU A 238 6.89 -8.95 31.42
CA LEU A 238 7.28 -9.00 30.01
C LEU A 238 7.25 -7.62 29.34
N ASP A 239 6.51 -6.64 29.86
CA ASP A 239 6.57 -5.24 29.40
C ASP A 239 7.95 -4.61 29.58
N GLN A 240 8.72 -5.06 30.59
CA GLN A 240 10.08 -4.57 30.81
C GLN A 240 11.03 -4.97 29.69
N LEU A 241 10.66 -5.94 28.85
CA LEU A 241 11.45 -6.37 27.70
C LEU A 241 11.31 -5.44 26.48
N ARG A 242 10.52 -4.35 26.53
CA ARG A 242 10.41 -3.37 25.44
C ARG A 242 11.74 -2.87 24.86
N PHE A 243 12.82 -2.89 25.65
CA PHE A 243 14.15 -2.49 25.17
C PHE A 243 14.72 -3.44 24.09
N VAL A 244 14.18 -4.65 23.96
CA VAL A 244 14.54 -5.60 22.91
C VAL A 244 13.70 -5.44 21.64
N ASP A 245 12.73 -4.52 21.58
CA ASP A 245 11.94 -4.30 20.36
C ASP A 245 12.75 -3.93 19.11
N PRO A 246 13.84 -3.13 19.22
CA PRO A 246 14.74 -2.91 18.09
C PRO A 246 15.39 -4.20 17.58
N TYR A 247 15.47 -5.25 18.40
CA TYR A 247 16.03 -6.54 18.03
C TYR A 247 15.06 -7.28 17.10
N GLY A 248 15.49 -7.50 15.86
CA GLY A 248 14.63 -8.03 14.80
C GLY A 248 13.97 -6.95 13.94
N ALA A 249 14.20 -5.66 14.22
CA ALA A 249 13.80 -4.59 13.31
C ALA A 249 14.59 -4.65 11.98
N THR A 250 13.94 -4.30 10.88
CA THR A 250 14.53 -4.33 9.53
C THR A 250 15.75 -3.42 9.42
N TRP A 251 15.69 -2.20 9.96
CA TRP A 251 16.81 -1.25 9.93
C TRP A 251 18.05 -1.79 10.66
N LEU A 252 17.88 -2.49 11.78
CA LEU A 252 18.99 -3.08 12.53
C LEU A 252 19.62 -4.25 11.75
N SER A 253 18.80 -5.03 11.06
CA SER A 253 19.26 -6.11 10.18
C SER A 253 20.07 -5.58 9.00
N ILE A 254 19.66 -4.45 8.41
CA ILE A 254 20.41 -3.75 7.36
C ILE A 254 21.79 -3.31 7.89
N LEU A 255 21.85 -2.71 9.08
CA LEU A 255 23.13 -2.34 9.71
C LEU A 255 24.05 -3.56 9.91
N PHE A 256 23.49 -4.70 10.31
CA PHE A 256 24.27 -5.94 10.42
C PHE A 256 24.71 -6.48 9.06
N VAL A 257 23.88 -6.44 8.02
CA VAL A 257 24.28 -6.83 6.66
C VAL A 257 25.45 -5.97 6.17
N ILE A 258 25.40 -4.66 6.41
CA ILE A 258 26.51 -3.73 6.12
C ILE A 258 27.74 -4.10 6.94
N GLY A 259 27.59 -4.32 8.26
CA GLY A 259 28.65 -4.75 9.17
C GLY A 259 29.32 -6.06 8.75
N ILE A 260 28.53 -7.01 8.22
CA ILE A 260 29.00 -8.32 7.74
C ILE A 260 29.71 -8.18 6.40
N ALA A 261 29.27 -7.26 5.53
CA ALA A 261 29.94 -6.98 4.27
C ALA A 261 31.42 -6.62 4.50
N PHE A 262 31.76 -5.99 5.64
CA PHE A 262 33.15 -5.73 6.02
C PHE A 262 33.96 -7.03 6.26
N ALA A 263 33.35 -8.14 6.70
CA ALA A 263 34.02 -9.44 6.82
C ALA A 263 34.00 -10.22 5.51
N GLY A 264 33.14 -9.81 4.56
CA GLY A 264 33.21 -10.20 3.15
C GLY A 264 34.59 -9.94 2.51
N TYR A 265 35.38 -9.01 3.07
CA TYR A 265 36.77 -8.76 2.66
C TYR A 265 37.71 -9.94 2.93
N LYS A 266 37.53 -10.65 4.05
CA LYS A 266 38.28 -11.88 4.37
C LYS A 266 37.64 -13.12 3.74
N CYS A 267 36.32 -13.11 3.53
CA CYS A 267 35.57 -14.25 3.00
C CYS A 267 34.59 -13.85 1.89
N ARG A 268 34.97 -14.08 0.63
CA ARG A 268 34.12 -13.77 -0.55
C ARG A 268 32.80 -14.53 -0.56
N VAL A 269 32.78 -15.75 -0.02
CA VAL A 269 31.55 -16.55 0.09
C VAL A 269 30.56 -15.83 1.01
N MET A 270 31.03 -15.25 2.11
CA MET A 270 30.17 -14.53 3.05
C MET A 270 29.63 -13.21 2.48
N ALA A 271 30.43 -12.53 1.64
CA ALA A 271 30.04 -11.30 0.96
C ALA A 271 28.81 -11.47 0.04
N VAL A 272 28.62 -12.67 -0.51
CA VAL A 272 27.48 -12.98 -1.40
C VAL A 272 26.33 -13.61 -0.62
N LEU A 273 26.65 -14.57 0.24
CA LEU A 273 25.67 -15.41 0.91
C LEU A 273 24.75 -14.64 1.86
N TYR A 274 25.26 -13.63 2.55
CA TYR A 274 24.52 -12.95 3.61
C TYR A 274 23.54 -11.91 3.08
N PRO A 275 23.92 -11.03 2.12
CA PRO A 275 22.94 -10.21 1.42
C PRO A 275 21.87 -11.06 0.74
N ALA A 276 22.26 -12.18 0.11
CA ALA A 276 21.30 -13.10 -0.49
C ALA A 276 20.35 -13.71 0.55
N ALA A 277 20.87 -14.13 1.71
CA ALA A 277 20.07 -14.65 2.81
C ALA A 277 19.10 -13.61 3.40
N PHE A 278 19.52 -12.35 3.49
CA PHE A 278 18.66 -11.25 3.94
C PHE A 278 17.52 -10.98 2.95
N VAL A 279 17.85 -10.82 1.66
CA VAL A 279 16.86 -10.58 0.60
C VAL A 279 15.90 -11.76 0.50
N LEU A 280 16.40 -12.99 0.50
CA LEU A 280 15.55 -14.19 0.47
C LEU A 280 14.66 -14.26 1.71
N GLY A 281 15.16 -13.89 2.88
CA GLY A 281 14.37 -13.86 4.11
C GLY A 281 13.25 -12.83 4.07
N TRP A 282 13.57 -11.62 3.62
CA TRP A 282 12.60 -10.55 3.46
C TRP A 282 11.52 -10.92 2.44
N VAL A 283 11.92 -11.30 1.22
CA VAL A 283 10.98 -11.74 0.17
C VAL A 283 10.10 -12.90 0.64
N SER A 284 10.66 -13.86 1.40
CA SER A 284 9.87 -14.98 1.91
C SER A 284 8.82 -14.54 2.93
N VAL A 285 9.11 -13.51 3.74
CA VAL A 285 8.14 -12.98 4.72
C VAL A 285 7.00 -12.27 4.00
N GLU A 286 7.32 -11.33 3.11
CA GLU A 286 6.32 -10.57 2.33
C GLU A 286 5.41 -11.50 1.53
N VAL A 287 6.00 -12.43 0.78
CA VAL A 287 5.24 -13.40 -0.03
C VAL A 287 4.35 -14.28 0.84
N ILE A 288 4.79 -14.70 2.04
CA ILE A 288 3.95 -15.56 2.88
C ILE A 288 2.87 -14.75 3.59
N GLN A 289 3.14 -13.51 3.98
CA GLN A 289 2.14 -12.63 4.60
C GLN A 289 0.99 -12.34 3.63
N ASP A 290 1.30 -11.96 2.40
CA ASP A 290 0.34 -11.75 1.31
C ASP A 290 -0.46 -13.03 0.97
N LEU A 291 0.14 -14.21 1.18
CA LEU A 291 -0.52 -15.50 0.93
C LEU A 291 -1.39 -16.01 2.08
N VAL A 292 -1.04 -15.71 3.33
CA VAL A 292 -1.70 -16.29 4.52
C VAL A 292 -2.74 -15.33 5.10
N LEU A 293 -2.59 -14.01 4.92
CA LEU A 293 -3.55 -12.95 5.31
C LEU A 293 -4.16 -13.16 6.71
N ARG A 294 -3.32 -13.63 7.65
CA ARG A 294 -3.78 -13.97 9.00
C ARG A 294 -3.88 -12.71 9.85
N PRO A 295 -5.06 -12.38 10.43
CA PRO A 295 -5.23 -11.19 11.25
C PRO A 295 -4.44 -11.28 12.56
N ARG A 296 -3.99 -10.12 13.05
CA ARG A 296 -3.30 -9.99 14.34
C ARG A 296 -4.27 -10.22 15.52
N PRO A 297 -3.78 -10.71 16.67
CA PRO A 297 -4.60 -10.91 17.86
C PRO A 297 -5.36 -9.66 18.36
N THR A 298 -4.77 -8.48 18.22
CA THR A 298 -5.33 -7.21 18.75
C THR A 298 -6.22 -6.46 17.76
N GLY A 299 -6.23 -6.83 16.48
CA GLY A 299 -6.98 -6.12 15.43
C GLY A 299 -6.50 -4.69 15.13
N LEU A 300 -5.35 -4.27 15.68
CA LEU A 300 -4.76 -2.94 15.50
C LEU A 300 -3.46 -3.03 14.67
N GLY A 301 -3.32 -2.17 13.66
CA GLY A 301 -2.15 -2.12 12.76
C GLY A 301 -2.30 -2.94 11.48
N ASP A 302 -1.20 -3.21 10.78
CA ASP A 302 -1.20 -3.98 9.53
C ASP A 302 -1.93 -5.33 9.66
N PRO A 303 -2.75 -5.72 8.67
CA PRO A 303 -3.60 -6.90 8.75
C PRO A 303 -2.83 -8.23 8.79
N GLU A 304 -1.52 -8.25 8.52
CA GLU A 304 -0.75 -9.48 8.29
C GLU A 304 0.11 -9.91 9.49
N SER A 305 -0.26 -11.03 10.12
CA SER A 305 0.41 -11.56 11.32
C SER A 305 1.41 -12.71 11.07
N PHE A 306 1.26 -13.48 9.98
CA PHE A 306 2.03 -14.72 9.76
C PHE A 306 2.95 -14.66 8.52
N PRO A 307 4.24 -15.07 8.59
CA PRO A 307 5.01 -15.34 9.81
C PRO A 307 5.48 -14.03 10.44
N SER A 308 5.91 -14.06 11.70
CA SER A 308 6.47 -12.86 12.32
C SER A 308 7.81 -12.47 11.67
N GLY A 309 7.81 -11.41 10.86
CA GLY A 309 9.01 -10.87 10.22
C GLY A 309 10.09 -10.46 11.22
N HIS A 310 9.70 -9.87 12.36
CA HIS A 310 10.60 -9.54 13.46
C HIS A 310 11.34 -10.78 13.98
N MET A 311 10.67 -11.92 14.09
CA MET A 311 11.29 -13.17 14.54
C MET A 311 12.23 -13.77 13.49
N VAL A 312 11.89 -13.69 12.20
CA VAL A 312 12.79 -14.11 11.11
C VAL A 312 14.11 -13.32 11.17
N GLN A 313 14.01 -12.00 11.33
CA GLN A 313 15.17 -11.10 11.42
C GLN A 313 15.97 -11.30 12.72
N ALA A 314 15.30 -11.50 13.86
CA ALA A 314 15.96 -11.79 15.13
C ALA A 314 16.81 -13.07 15.07
N VAL A 315 16.29 -14.14 14.43
CA VAL A 315 17.05 -15.38 14.21
C VAL A 315 18.17 -15.19 13.20
N PHE A 316 17.95 -14.41 12.14
CA PHE A 316 18.99 -14.02 11.19
C PHE A 316 20.18 -13.35 11.91
N ILE A 317 19.92 -12.35 12.74
CA ILE A 317 20.94 -11.65 13.53
C ILE A 317 21.68 -12.63 14.46
N ALA A 318 20.94 -13.42 15.24
CA ALA A 318 21.52 -14.39 16.19
C ALA A 318 22.38 -15.46 15.51
N GLY A 319 22.01 -15.89 14.30
CA GLY A 319 22.70 -16.92 13.56
C GLY A 319 23.94 -16.43 12.83
N LEU A 320 23.85 -15.25 12.20
CA LEU A 320 24.81 -14.82 11.21
C LEU A 320 25.87 -13.84 11.75
N VAL A 321 25.50 -12.99 12.72
CA VAL A 321 26.44 -12.02 13.33
C VAL A 321 27.59 -12.72 14.06
N PRO A 322 27.37 -13.75 14.91
CA PRO A 322 28.48 -14.47 15.55
C PRO A 322 29.46 -15.11 14.56
N LEU A 323 28.93 -15.62 13.44
CA LEU A 323 29.75 -16.21 12.38
C LEU A 323 30.62 -15.15 11.70
N ALA A 324 30.11 -13.93 11.48
CA ALA A 324 30.89 -12.82 10.97
C ALA A 324 31.93 -12.30 11.98
N LEU A 325 31.57 -12.19 13.27
CA LEU A 325 32.50 -11.82 14.35
C LEU A 325 33.67 -12.78 14.44
N ARG A 326 33.43 -14.08 14.23
CA ARG A 326 34.50 -15.09 14.17
C ARG A 326 35.48 -14.84 13.03
N VAL A 327 35.02 -14.35 11.87
CA VAL A 327 35.88 -13.98 10.73
C VAL A 327 36.70 -12.73 11.03
N PHE A 328 36.08 -11.76 11.71
CA PHE A 328 36.76 -10.52 12.05
C PHE A 328 37.86 -10.70 13.09
N PHE A 329 37.50 -11.23 14.25
CA PHE A 329 38.34 -11.22 15.44
C PHE A 329 39.23 -12.45 15.55
N GLU A 330 38.98 -13.49 14.75
CA GLU A 330 39.68 -14.79 14.77
C GLU A 330 39.60 -15.53 16.13
N ASP A 331 38.92 -14.94 17.13
CA ASP A 331 38.68 -15.50 18.45
C ASP A 331 37.30 -16.16 18.52
N ARG A 332 37.31 -17.45 18.87
CA ARG A 332 36.09 -18.27 19.04
C ARG A 332 35.27 -17.84 20.27
N ARG A 333 35.89 -17.23 21.27
CA ARG A 333 35.21 -16.82 22.52
C ARG A 333 34.26 -15.65 22.28
N VAL A 334 34.68 -14.65 21.51
CA VAL A 334 33.86 -13.48 21.15
C VAL A 334 32.61 -13.91 20.40
N ALA A 335 32.77 -14.80 19.40
CA ALA A 335 31.66 -15.36 18.67
C ALA A 335 30.70 -16.18 19.56
N LEU A 336 31.23 -16.98 20.48
CA LEU A 336 30.41 -17.78 21.40
C LEU A 336 29.58 -16.89 22.35
N VAL A 337 30.21 -15.86 22.95
CA VAL A 337 29.53 -14.92 23.84
C VAL A 337 28.44 -14.16 23.09
N ALA A 338 28.74 -13.66 21.88
CA ALA A 338 27.76 -13.00 21.04
C ALA A 338 26.60 -13.94 20.65
N GLN A 339 26.89 -15.19 20.31
CA GLN A 339 25.86 -16.17 19.96
C GLN A 339 24.90 -16.44 21.12
N VAL A 340 25.42 -16.61 22.35
CA VAL A 340 24.59 -16.81 23.55
C VAL A 340 23.73 -15.59 23.84
N ALA A 341 24.32 -14.38 23.79
CA ALA A 341 23.60 -13.14 24.06
C ALA A 341 22.49 -12.87 23.03
N LEU A 342 22.77 -13.03 21.74
CA LEU A 342 21.81 -12.81 20.67
C LEU A 342 20.71 -13.88 20.66
N ALA A 343 21.03 -15.14 20.97
CA ALA A 343 20.03 -16.19 21.13
C ALA A 343 19.08 -15.92 22.31
N ALA A 344 19.59 -15.39 23.43
CA ALA A 344 18.75 -14.93 24.53
C ALA A 344 17.84 -13.76 24.10
N GLY A 345 18.35 -12.86 23.25
CA GLY A 345 17.56 -11.79 22.62
C GLY A 345 16.39 -12.32 21.80
N VAL A 346 16.57 -13.39 21.02
CA VAL A 346 15.47 -14.01 20.23
C VAL A 346 14.33 -14.46 21.16
N ILE A 347 14.67 -15.08 22.30
CA ILE A 347 13.67 -15.55 23.26
C ILE A 347 12.97 -14.36 23.92
N ALA A 348 13.72 -13.32 24.31
CA ALA A 348 13.15 -12.12 24.90
C ALA A 348 12.19 -11.40 23.95
N THR A 349 12.56 -11.25 22.66
CA THR A 349 11.71 -10.61 21.65
C THR A 349 10.47 -11.44 21.37
N ALA A 350 10.59 -12.77 21.27
CA ALA A 350 9.43 -13.64 21.10
C ALA A 350 8.43 -13.46 22.25
N LEU A 351 8.90 -13.51 23.49
CA LEU A 351 8.02 -13.38 24.67
C LEU A 351 7.37 -11.99 24.74
N HIS A 352 8.11 -10.92 24.46
CA HIS A 352 7.58 -9.56 24.48
C HIS A 352 6.50 -9.32 23.41
N ARG A 353 6.75 -9.77 22.17
CA ARG A 353 5.82 -9.60 21.05
C ARG A 353 4.53 -10.39 21.23
N LEU A 354 4.63 -11.61 21.78
CA LEU A 354 3.47 -12.42 22.10
C LEU A 354 2.66 -11.83 23.27
N HIS A 355 3.33 -11.26 24.28
CA HIS A 355 2.67 -10.58 25.40
C HIS A 355 1.85 -9.37 24.95
N ARG A 356 2.40 -8.56 24.03
CA ARG A 356 1.69 -7.40 23.45
C ARG A 356 0.51 -7.75 22.54
N GLY A 357 0.37 -9.02 22.15
CA GLY A 357 -0.60 -9.43 21.14
C GLY A 357 -0.26 -8.95 19.73
N ASP A 358 1.01 -8.62 19.44
CA ASP A 358 1.45 -8.21 18.10
C ASP A 358 1.33 -9.37 17.08
N HIS A 359 1.48 -10.61 17.56
CA HIS A 359 1.50 -11.85 16.78
C HIS A 359 0.94 -13.03 17.58
N TRP A 360 0.43 -14.06 16.89
CA TRP A 360 0.07 -15.34 17.51
C TRP A 360 1.32 -16.20 17.80
N PRO A 361 1.27 -17.11 18.80
CA PRO A 361 2.36 -18.04 19.12
C PRO A 361 2.88 -18.84 17.91
N LEU A 362 1.99 -19.34 17.05
CA LEU A 362 2.35 -20.02 15.79
C LEU A 362 3.11 -19.10 14.83
N ASP A 363 2.78 -17.80 14.77
CA ASP A 363 3.46 -16.83 13.89
C ASP A 363 4.90 -16.59 14.36
N GLY A 364 5.09 -16.52 15.69
CA GLY A 364 6.41 -16.44 16.31
C GLY A 364 7.25 -17.69 16.06
N LEU A 365 6.66 -18.88 16.24
CA LEU A 365 7.33 -20.16 15.94
C LEU A 365 7.66 -20.30 14.44
N ALA A 366 6.76 -19.85 13.56
CA ALA A 366 6.98 -19.84 12.13
C ALA A 366 8.14 -18.91 11.78
N GLY A 367 8.15 -17.68 12.31
CA GLY A 367 9.26 -16.75 12.11
C GLY A 367 10.61 -17.31 12.57
N VAL A 368 10.65 -17.99 13.73
CA VAL A 368 11.86 -18.67 14.18
C VAL A 368 12.29 -19.78 13.22
N SER A 369 11.34 -20.61 12.76
CA SER A 369 11.63 -21.73 11.87
C SER A 369 12.16 -21.27 10.50
N PHE A 370 11.54 -20.25 9.90
CA PHE A 370 11.98 -19.66 8.64
C PHE A 370 13.36 -19.01 8.76
N GLY A 371 13.59 -18.26 9.84
CA GLY A 371 14.91 -17.73 10.17
C GLY A 371 15.97 -18.83 10.29
N LEU A 372 15.63 -19.97 10.92
CA LEU A 372 16.54 -21.12 11.04
C LEU A 372 16.85 -21.76 9.69
N VAL A 373 15.87 -21.88 8.77
CA VAL A 373 16.12 -22.38 7.40
C VAL A 373 17.18 -21.52 6.72
N ILE A 374 17.04 -20.19 6.78
CA ILE A 374 17.96 -19.23 6.17
C ILE A 374 19.35 -19.35 6.79
N VAL A 375 19.43 -19.28 8.13
CA VAL A 375 20.70 -19.35 8.88
C VAL A 375 21.42 -20.67 8.65
N LEU A 376 20.72 -21.80 8.74
CA LEU A 376 21.32 -23.13 8.59
C LEU A 376 21.76 -23.36 7.15
N THR A 377 21.02 -22.86 6.17
CA THR A 377 21.41 -22.91 4.75
C THR A 377 22.66 -22.07 4.50
N ALA A 378 22.76 -20.91 5.15
CA ALA A 378 23.99 -20.11 5.10
C ALA A 378 25.18 -20.84 5.75
N HIS A 379 25.00 -21.48 6.90
CA HIS A 379 26.05 -22.30 7.51
C HIS A 379 26.44 -23.51 6.62
N TRP A 380 25.45 -24.13 5.97
CA TRP A 380 25.63 -25.25 5.05
C TRP A 380 26.46 -24.82 3.83
N ALA A 381 26.14 -23.67 3.24
CA ALA A 381 26.91 -23.04 2.18
C ALA A 381 28.35 -22.76 2.64
N MET A 382 28.53 -22.15 3.81
CA MET A 382 29.84 -21.83 4.37
C MET A 382 30.72 -23.06 4.63
N ALA A 383 30.14 -24.23 4.91
CA ALA A 383 30.90 -25.46 5.14
C ALA A 383 31.50 -26.08 3.87
N HIS A 384 31.18 -25.57 2.67
CA HIS A 384 31.80 -26.01 1.41
C HIS A 384 33.21 -25.42 1.24
N ARG A 385 34.23 -26.13 1.74
CA ARG A 385 35.64 -25.70 1.68
C ARG A 385 36.13 -25.32 0.27
N ARG A 386 35.57 -25.91 -0.79
CA ARG A 386 35.90 -25.57 -2.18
C ARG A 386 35.52 -24.12 -2.56
N TRP A 387 34.45 -23.58 -1.99
CA TRP A 387 34.00 -22.22 -2.27
C TRP A 387 34.97 -21.18 -1.69
N HIS A 388 35.77 -21.58 -0.70
CA HIS A 388 36.74 -20.73 -0.02
C HIS A 388 38.15 -20.76 -0.63
N GLN A 389 38.39 -21.52 -1.71
CA GLN A 389 39.71 -21.67 -2.34
C GLN A 389 40.32 -20.35 -2.84
N HIS A 390 39.50 -19.34 -3.10
CA HIS A 390 39.92 -18.02 -3.57
C HIS A 390 39.74 -16.93 -2.50
N CYS A 391 39.48 -17.31 -1.24
CA CYS A 391 39.35 -16.38 -0.13
C CYS A 391 40.71 -16.10 0.52
N HIS A 392 40.93 -14.86 0.96
CA HIS A 392 42.19 -14.43 1.56
C HIS A 392 42.02 -14.33 3.08
N SER A 393 42.82 -15.08 3.85
CA SER A 393 42.74 -15.08 5.33
C SER A 393 41.37 -15.51 5.88
N CYS A 394 40.69 -16.40 5.14
CA CYS A 394 39.41 -16.99 5.56
C CYS A 394 39.65 -18.20 6.48
N PRO A 395 38.98 -18.29 7.65
CA PRO A 395 39.08 -19.45 8.54
C PRO A 395 38.70 -20.81 7.91
N TRP A 396 38.06 -20.80 6.74
CA TRP A 396 37.58 -21.99 6.02
C TRP A 396 38.37 -22.33 4.74
N ALA A 397 39.42 -21.57 4.41
CA ALA A 397 40.34 -21.91 3.31
C ALA A 397 41.32 -23.01 3.75
N ALA A 398 41.64 -23.96 2.87
CA ALA A 398 42.67 -24.97 3.11
C ALA A 398 44.06 -24.41 2.73
N ASP A 399 45.08 -24.76 3.53
CA ASP A 399 46.48 -24.30 3.56
C ASP A 399 46.98 -23.29 2.51
N HIS A 400 47.62 -22.24 3.04
CA HIS A 400 48.24 -21.12 2.34
C HIS A 400 49.40 -21.52 1.43
N HIS A 401 49.13 -22.00 0.22
CA HIS A 401 50.15 -22.10 -0.83
C HIS A 401 49.56 -21.88 -2.22
N HIS A 402 49.31 -20.63 -2.63
CA HIS A 402 49.38 -20.27 -4.05
C HIS A 402 49.75 -18.79 -4.24
N GLU A 403 50.78 -18.58 -5.05
CA GLU A 403 51.41 -17.31 -5.39
C GLU A 403 50.44 -16.31 -6.05
N HIS A 404 50.61 -15.04 -5.69
CA HIS A 404 49.83 -13.93 -6.20
C HIS A 404 50.11 -13.64 -7.69
N HIS A 405 49.28 -14.16 -8.60
CA HIS A 405 49.13 -13.53 -9.92
C HIS A 405 48.28 -12.26 -9.79
N ARG A 406 48.95 -11.11 -9.64
CA ARG A 406 48.35 -9.78 -9.75
C ARG A 406 47.97 -9.52 -11.20
N TRP A 407 46.71 -9.73 -11.55
CA TRP A 407 46.13 -9.19 -12.79
C TRP A 407 45.79 -7.73 -12.55
N THR A 408 46.60 -6.81 -13.08
CA THR A 408 46.48 -5.35 -12.87
C THR A 408 46.18 -4.64 -14.18
N HIS A 409 45.06 -4.92 -14.84
CA HIS A 409 44.56 -4.04 -15.90
C HIS A 409 43.11 -3.64 -15.56
N GLY A 410 42.95 -2.40 -15.10
CA GLY A 410 41.63 -1.76 -15.02
C GLY A 410 41.06 -1.58 -16.43
N VAL A 411 39.72 -1.54 -16.55
CA VAL A 411 39.03 -1.48 -17.84
C VAL A 411 39.25 -0.13 -18.56
N ILE A 412 39.48 0.95 -17.80
CA ILE A 412 39.76 2.29 -18.33
C ILE A 412 41.19 2.72 -17.98
N HIS A 413 41.96 3.12 -18.99
CA HIS A 413 43.30 3.67 -18.81
C HIS A 413 43.23 5.14 -18.37
N LEU A 414 43.39 5.38 -17.06
CA LEU A 414 43.50 6.72 -16.47
C LEU A 414 44.97 7.04 -16.11
N PRO A 415 45.47 8.26 -16.36
CA PRO A 415 46.78 8.70 -15.90
C PRO A 415 46.83 8.73 -14.36
N HIS A 416 48.02 8.58 -13.79
CA HIS A 416 48.22 8.47 -12.33
C HIS A 416 47.63 9.66 -11.56
N SER A 417 47.85 10.88 -12.06
CA SER A 417 47.31 12.11 -11.48
C SER A 417 45.77 12.13 -11.46
N ALA A 418 45.11 11.65 -12.51
CA ALA A 418 43.65 11.54 -12.56
C ALA A 418 43.14 10.49 -11.57
N LYS A 419 43.84 9.37 -11.39
CA LYS A 419 43.48 8.33 -10.41
C LYS A 419 43.55 8.85 -8.98
N GLU A 420 44.61 9.58 -8.63
CA GLU A 420 44.77 10.18 -7.30
C GLU A 420 43.69 11.23 -7.02
N TRP A 421 43.39 12.07 -8.02
CA TRP A 421 42.34 13.07 -7.90
C TRP A 421 40.95 12.44 -7.74
N LEU A 422 40.55 11.51 -8.62
CA LEU A 422 39.25 10.82 -8.55
C LEU A 422 39.08 10.03 -7.25
N SER A 423 40.17 9.44 -6.76
CA SER A 423 40.21 8.72 -5.49
C SER A 423 39.93 9.60 -4.27
N ALA A 424 40.28 10.89 -4.34
CA ALA A 424 40.01 11.87 -3.29
C ALA A 424 38.67 12.59 -3.49
N ALA A 425 38.25 12.78 -4.74
CA ALA A 425 37.03 13.49 -5.10
C ALA A 425 35.75 12.74 -4.69
N GLY A 426 35.71 11.41 -4.83
CA GLY A 426 34.53 10.60 -4.48
C GLY A 426 34.03 10.79 -3.03
N PRO A 427 34.88 10.62 -2.00
CA PRO A 427 34.53 10.90 -0.61
C PRO A 427 34.07 12.34 -0.37
N ILE A 428 34.74 13.32 -1.00
CA ILE A 428 34.37 14.74 -0.88
C ILE A 428 32.97 14.99 -1.46
N LEU A 429 32.69 14.42 -2.64
CA LEU A 429 31.37 14.49 -3.28
C LEU A 429 30.28 13.85 -2.42
N ALA A 430 30.57 12.75 -1.73
CA ALA A 430 29.63 12.12 -0.80
C ALA A 430 29.33 13.03 0.41
N VAL A 431 30.35 13.70 0.97
CA VAL A 431 30.13 14.68 2.05
C VAL A 431 29.32 15.88 1.55
N MET A 432 29.61 16.39 0.36
CA MET A 432 28.84 17.50 -0.23
C MET A 432 27.39 17.10 -0.51
N ALA A 433 27.15 15.89 -1.01
CA ALA A 433 25.81 15.37 -1.24
C ALA A 433 25.02 15.26 0.08
N ALA A 434 25.62 14.73 1.13
CA ALA A 434 25.00 14.65 2.45
C ALA A 434 24.71 16.04 3.05
N ALA A 435 25.64 17.00 2.89
CA ALA A 435 25.45 18.36 3.36
C ALA A 435 24.33 19.09 2.58
N ALA A 436 24.22 18.85 1.27
CA ALA A 436 23.14 19.38 0.45
C ALA A 436 21.77 18.79 0.84
N LEU A 437 21.71 17.48 1.09
CA LEU A 437 20.50 16.82 1.60
C LEU A 437 20.10 17.35 2.98
N ALA A 438 21.05 17.54 3.89
CA ALA A 438 20.80 18.12 5.21
C ALA A 438 20.32 19.57 5.12
N TRP A 439 20.90 20.37 4.22
CA TRP A 439 20.45 21.73 3.96
C TRP A 439 19.02 21.75 3.40
N ALA A 440 18.74 20.95 2.37
CA ALA A 440 17.39 20.82 1.81
C ALA A 440 16.37 20.39 2.87
N THR A 441 16.74 19.41 3.72
CA THR A 441 15.91 18.96 4.85
C THR A 441 15.58 20.11 5.82
N LEU A 442 16.52 21.02 6.08
CA LEU A 442 16.32 22.13 7.01
C LEU A 442 15.55 23.30 6.39
N THR A 443 15.59 23.46 5.06
CA THR A 443 14.97 24.60 4.37
C THR A 443 13.63 24.28 3.74
N ILE A 444 13.46 23.07 3.24
CA ILE A 444 12.27 22.60 2.50
C ILE A 444 11.49 21.59 3.33
N GLY A 445 12.17 20.80 4.17
CA GLY A 445 11.58 19.68 4.90
C GLY A 445 12.08 18.34 4.38
N ILE A 446 11.77 17.26 5.10
CA ILE A 446 12.03 15.90 4.63
C ILE A 446 10.90 15.52 3.67
N PRO A 447 11.21 14.97 2.49
CA PRO A 447 10.18 14.50 1.61
C PRO A 447 9.27 13.48 2.29
N ASN A 448 7.97 13.75 2.36
CA ASN A 448 6.99 12.92 3.03
C ASN A 448 5.83 12.62 2.09
N ASP A 449 5.18 11.48 2.33
CA ASP A 449 3.92 11.18 1.67
C ASP A 449 2.89 12.23 2.10
N PRO A 450 2.35 13.05 1.18
CA PRO A 450 1.38 14.08 1.52
C PRO A 450 0.09 13.50 2.10
N GLU A 451 -0.23 12.23 1.83
CA GLU A 451 -1.48 11.61 2.26
C GLU A 451 -1.29 10.54 3.37
N ASP A 452 -0.05 10.34 3.84
CA ASP A 452 0.35 9.34 4.85
C ASP A 452 -0.14 7.89 4.53
N THR A 453 -0.33 7.57 3.25
CA THR A 453 -0.85 6.28 2.75
C THR A 453 0.21 5.19 2.58
N GLY A 454 1.50 5.57 2.49
CA GLY A 454 2.64 4.69 2.28
C GLY A 454 3.30 4.20 3.57
N LEU A 455 4.64 4.31 3.66
CA LEU A 455 5.41 3.86 4.85
C LEU A 455 5.12 4.67 6.13
N GLY A 456 4.36 5.76 6.02
CA GLY A 456 4.08 6.72 7.09
C GLY A 456 5.28 7.60 7.44
N ALA A 457 5.03 8.84 7.86
CA ALA A 457 6.08 9.79 8.24
C ALA A 457 7.03 9.26 9.34
N ALA A 458 6.51 8.39 10.23
CA ALA A 458 7.26 7.75 11.31
C ALA A 458 8.35 6.78 10.83
N ILE A 459 8.25 6.25 9.61
CA ILE A 459 9.23 5.32 9.04
C ILE A 459 9.99 5.99 7.90
N ALA A 460 9.30 6.68 7.00
CA ALA A 460 9.88 7.32 5.83
C ALA A 460 10.94 8.37 6.23
N GLY A 461 10.62 9.25 7.18
CA GLY A 461 11.53 10.29 7.65
C GLY A 461 12.84 9.75 8.23
N PRO A 462 12.80 8.87 9.24
CA PRO A 462 14.00 8.25 9.79
C PRO A 462 14.80 7.44 8.77
N LEU A 463 14.13 6.78 7.82
CA LEU A 463 14.78 6.00 6.77
C LEU A 463 15.57 6.91 5.81
N GLN A 464 14.96 8.01 5.34
CA GLN A 464 15.63 8.98 4.47
C GLN A 464 16.82 9.65 5.17
N LEU A 465 16.66 10.05 6.43
CA LEU A 465 17.76 10.58 7.25
C LEU A 465 18.87 9.54 7.43
N GLY A 466 18.52 8.27 7.65
CA GLY A 466 19.46 7.17 7.75
C GLY A 466 20.26 6.95 6.47
N LEU A 467 19.60 7.00 5.31
CA LEU A 467 20.26 6.89 4.00
C LEU A 467 21.13 8.11 3.69
N GLY A 468 20.70 9.32 4.07
CA GLY A 468 21.52 10.53 4.00
C GLY A 468 22.78 10.44 4.88
N ALA A 469 22.63 10.00 6.14
CA ALA A 469 23.75 9.78 7.06
C ALA A 469 24.70 8.69 6.57
N MET A 470 24.18 7.65 5.90
CA MET A 470 24.98 6.60 5.28
C MET A 470 25.97 7.15 4.25
N MET A 471 25.65 8.25 3.56
CA MET A 471 26.55 8.91 2.62
C MET A 471 27.80 9.50 3.32
N LEU A 472 27.64 10.05 4.54
CA LEU A 472 28.76 10.53 5.37
C LEU A 472 29.62 9.38 5.88
N VAL A 473 28.98 8.30 6.36
CA VAL A 473 29.69 7.09 6.80
C VAL A 473 30.46 6.49 5.64
N ALA A 474 29.86 6.43 4.45
CA ALA A 474 30.50 5.92 3.24
C ALA A 474 31.74 6.77 2.87
N ALA A 475 31.67 8.09 2.99
CA ALA A 475 32.83 8.97 2.76
C ALA A 475 34.00 8.66 3.71
N ALA A 476 33.73 8.45 5.00
CA ALA A 476 34.76 8.07 5.98
C ALA A 476 35.33 6.67 5.68
N VAL A 477 34.45 5.72 5.35
CA VAL A 477 34.81 4.35 4.93
C VAL A 477 35.67 4.38 3.68
N ALA A 478 35.46 5.33 2.75
CA ALA A 478 36.20 5.41 1.48
C ALA A 478 37.69 5.71 1.66
N LEU A 479 38.08 6.31 2.79
CA LEU A 479 39.50 6.56 3.12
C LEU A 479 40.30 5.28 3.22
N ARG A 480 39.67 4.17 3.65
CA ARG A 480 40.34 2.89 3.88
C ARG A 480 39.78 1.73 3.06
N TRP A 481 38.48 1.76 2.75
CA TRP A 481 37.70 0.65 2.22
C TRP A 481 36.81 1.11 1.06
N ARG A 482 37.46 1.52 -0.04
CA ARG A 482 36.80 2.13 -1.21
C ARG A 482 35.68 1.30 -1.85
N ALA A 483 35.85 -0.01 -1.94
CA ALA A 483 34.81 -0.89 -2.50
C ALA A 483 33.53 -0.92 -1.64
N MET A 484 33.71 -0.87 -0.31
CA MET A 484 32.58 -0.81 0.63
C MET A 484 31.88 0.53 0.56
N ALA A 485 32.65 1.61 0.62
CA ALA A 485 32.12 2.97 0.52
C ALA A 485 31.28 3.16 -0.73
N LEU A 486 31.75 2.64 -1.85
CA LEU A 486 31.04 2.72 -3.12
C LEU A 486 29.70 1.99 -3.07
N PHE A 487 29.66 0.77 -2.52
CA PHE A 487 28.40 0.05 -2.31
C PHE A 487 27.43 0.84 -1.43
N MET A 488 27.92 1.39 -0.31
CA MET A 488 27.10 2.21 0.59
C MET A 488 26.57 3.48 -0.09
N MET A 489 27.40 4.19 -0.86
CA MET A 489 26.98 5.38 -1.64
C MET A 489 25.91 5.02 -2.66
N ALA A 490 26.05 3.88 -3.34
CA ALA A 490 25.07 3.41 -4.32
C ALA A 490 23.73 3.04 -3.67
N VAL A 491 23.74 2.27 -2.57
CA VAL A 491 22.51 1.93 -1.83
C VAL A 491 21.82 3.19 -1.30
N ALA A 492 22.58 4.16 -0.78
CA ALA A 492 22.04 5.43 -0.31
C ALA A 492 21.35 6.19 -1.44
N ALA A 493 22.02 6.29 -2.60
CA ALA A 493 21.47 6.97 -3.78
C ALA A 493 20.19 6.31 -4.31
N PHE A 494 20.18 4.98 -4.47
CA PHE A 494 19.01 4.27 -4.99
C PHE A 494 17.83 4.28 -4.02
N GLY A 495 18.09 4.12 -2.71
CA GLY A 495 17.05 4.18 -1.68
C GLY A 495 16.41 5.55 -1.58
N LEU A 496 17.21 6.62 -1.55
CA LEU A 496 16.71 8.00 -1.56
C LEU A 496 15.94 8.31 -2.85
N GLY A 497 16.44 7.81 -3.98
CA GLY A 497 15.76 7.89 -5.27
C GLY A 497 14.37 7.28 -5.28
N LEU A 498 14.25 6.05 -4.79
CA LEU A 498 12.96 5.34 -4.75
C LEU A 498 11.98 6.03 -3.80
N LEU A 499 12.41 6.43 -2.61
CA LEU A 499 11.56 7.14 -1.64
C LEU A 499 11.12 8.50 -2.14
N SER A 500 11.97 9.18 -2.92
CA SER A 500 11.61 10.46 -3.54
C SER A 500 10.51 10.35 -4.58
N ALA A 501 10.22 9.15 -5.10
CA ALA A 501 9.15 8.94 -6.08
C ALA A 501 7.74 9.03 -5.48
N ILE A 502 7.64 8.99 -4.14
CA ILE A 502 6.38 9.22 -3.43
C ILE A 502 5.97 10.68 -3.57
N GLU A 503 6.89 11.62 -3.41
CA GLU A 503 6.56 13.05 -3.46
C GLU A 503 6.82 13.67 -4.84
N TYR A 504 7.82 13.17 -5.57
CA TYR A 504 8.25 13.77 -6.82
C TYR A 504 7.96 12.87 -8.01
N THR A 505 7.77 13.49 -9.17
CA THR A 505 7.58 12.75 -10.43
C THR A 505 8.73 11.77 -10.67
N PRO A 506 8.48 10.65 -11.40
CA PRO A 506 9.51 9.64 -11.67
C PRO A 506 10.78 10.22 -12.31
N THR A 507 10.64 11.29 -13.11
CA THR A 507 11.76 12.00 -13.73
C THR A 507 12.63 12.73 -12.70
N ALA A 508 12.03 13.41 -11.74
CA ALA A 508 12.73 14.11 -10.67
C ALA A 508 13.43 13.11 -9.74
N ALA A 509 12.76 12.02 -9.38
CA ALA A 509 13.34 10.92 -8.61
C ALA A 509 14.56 10.30 -9.32
N LEU A 510 14.47 10.06 -10.63
CA LEU A 510 15.58 9.55 -11.44
C LEU A 510 16.74 10.55 -11.53
N LEU A 511 16.46 11.84 -11.69
CA LEU A 511 17.46 12.90 -11.71
C LEU A 511 18.19 13.00 -10.36
N LEU A 512 17.46 12.97 -9.25
CA LEU A 512 18.03 12.97 -7.91
C LEU A 512 18.94 11.76 -7.71
N THR A 513 18.47 10.56 -8.07
CA THR A 513 19.26 9.31 -8.03
C THR A 513 20.53 9.44 -8.86
N SER A 514 20.42 9.99 -10.06
CA SER A 514 21.54 10.18 -10.99
C SER A 514 22.60 11.13 -10.45
N VAL A 515 22.19 12.16 -9.70
CA VAL A 515 23.12 13.06 -8.99
C VAL A 515 23.75 12.36 -7.79
N LEU A 516 22.95 11.68 -6.98
CA LEU A 516 23.41 11.03 -5.74
C LEU A 516 24.31 9.82 -5.99
N VAL A 517 24.28 9.20 -7.16
CA VAL A 517 25.17 8.09 -7.53
C VAL A 517 26.56 8.55 -8.02
N VAL A 518 26.73 9.84 -8.36
CA VAL A 518 28.01 10.40 -8.83
C VAL A 518 29.18 10.13 -7.86
N PRO A 519 29.06 10.32 -6.53
CA PRO A 519 30.11 9.96 -5.58
C PRO A 519 30.56 8.50 -5.69
N ALA A 520 29.61 7.58 -5.91
CA ALA A 520 29.90 6.15 -6.09
C ALA A 520 30.67 5.92 -7.40
N ILE A 521 30.24 6.54 -8.51
CA ILE A 521 30.89 6.43 -9.82
C ILE A 521 32.31 7.03 -9.79
N VAL A 522 32.51 8.17 -9.16
CA VAL A 522 33.83 8.80 -9.05
C VAL A 522 34.77 7.95 -8.19
N THR A 523 34.26 7.42 -7.07
CA THR A 523 35.00 6.46 -6.22
C THR A 523 35.37 5.19 -7.00
N TRP A 524 34.47 4.71 -7.86
CA TRP A 524 34.70 3.56 -8.74
C TRP A 524 35.85 3.79 -9.70
N LEU A 525 35.83 4.93 -10.42
CA LEU A 525 36.83 5.28 -11.41
C LEU A 525 38.22 5.41 -10.80
N GLY A 526 38.32 5.92 -9.57
CA GLY A 526 39.58 5.96 -8.81
C GLY A 526 40.04 4.59 -8.29
N TRP A 527 39.11 3.68 -7.99
CA TRP A 527 39.40 2.35 -7.43
C TRP A 527 39.72 1.27 -8.48
N GLN A 528 39.17 1.35 -9.70
CA GLN A 528 39.21 0.28 -10.71
C GLN A 528 40.62 -0.23 -11.04
N GLY A 529 41.66 0.60 -10.91
CA GLY A 529 43.05 0.21 -11.19
C GLY A 529 43.61 -0.85 -10.24
N HIS A 530 42.94 -1.09 -9.11
CA HIS A 530 43.32 -2.06 -8.08
C HIS A 530 42.31 -3.23 -7.98
N ALA A 531 41.33 -3.28 -8.88
CA ALA A 531 40.22 -4.22 -8.85
C ALA A 531 40.32 -5.29 -9.95
N THR A 532 39.75 -6.47 -9.70
CA THR A 532 39.65 -7.52 -10.74
C THR A 532 38.56 -7.17 -11.75
N THR A 533 38.67 -7.63 -13.00
CA THR A 533 37.66 -7.42 -14.05
C THR A 533 36.27 -7.89 -13.62
N GLY A 534 36.18 -8.98 -12.86
CA GLY A 534 34.92 -9.46 -12.29
C GLY A 534 34.31 -8.50 -11.26
N SER A 535 35.12 -7.85 -10.42
CA SER A 535 34.65 -6.83 -9.47
C SER A 535 34.18 -5.55 -10.18
N ILE A 536 34.84 -5.19 -11.28
CA ILE A 536 34.47 -4.04 -12.11
C ILE A 536 33.14 -4.32 -12.81
N ALA A 537 32.99 -5.51 -13.42
CA ALA A 537 31.76 -5.92 -14.10
C ALA A 537 30.58 -6.07 -13.14
N ALA A 538 30.77 -6.75 -12.01
CA ALA A 538 29.71 -6.93 -10.99
C ALA A 538 29.16 -5.59 -10.52
N LEU A 539 30.03 -4.60 -10.39
CA LEU A 539 29.63 -3.30 -9.89
C LEU A 539 28.99 -2.41 -10.96
N ALA A 540 29.46 -2.46 -12.20
CA ALA A 540 28.79 -1.82 -13.33
C ALA A 540 27.37 -2.40 -13.52
N ILE A 541 27.22 -3.72 -13.38
CA ILE A 541 25.92 -4.40 -13.41
C ILE A 541 25.05 -3.96 -12.23
N LEU A 542 25.60 -3.89 -11.01
CA LEU A 542 24.85 -3.43 -9.83
C LEU A 542 24.35 -2.00 -10.00
N THR A 543 25.21 -1.06 -10.44
CA THR A 543 24.83 0.34 -10.64
C THR A 543 23.82 0.50 -11.77
N ALA A 544 24.00 -0.22 -12.88
CA ALA A 544 23.04 -0.21 -13.99
C ALA A 544 21.69 -0.82 -13.58
N SER A 545 21.69 -1.96 -12.88
CA SER A 545 20.48 -2.60 -12.37
C SER A 545 19.78 -1.73 -11.34
N GLY A 546 20.53 -1.04 -10.48
CA GLY A 546 19.99 -0.08 -9.51
C GLY A 546 19.31 1.10 -10.19
N LEU A 547 19.93 1.72 -11.20
CA LEU A 547 19.31 2.81 -11.96
C LEU A 547 18.04 2.36 -12.70
N VAL A 548 18.07 1.18 -13.30
CA VAL A 548 16.90 0.58 -13.97
C VAL A 548 15.81 0.28 -12.95
N ALA A 549 16.14 -0.34 -11.82
CA ALA A 549 15.20 -0.65 -10.76
C ALA A 549 14.60 0.61 -10.12
N THR A 550 15.39 1.67 -9.93
CA THR A 550 14.86 2.96 -9.46
C THR A 550 14.00 3.62 -10.52
N GLY A 551 14.34 3.54 -11.81
CA GLY A 551 13.52 4.10 -12.89
C GLY A 551 12.18 3.39 -13.06
N PHE A 552 12.15 2.06 -13.04
CA PHE A 552 10.89 1.32 -13.06
C PHE A 552 10.14 1.44 -11.74
N GLY A 553 10.84 1.26 -10.62
CA GLY A 553 10.25 1.34 -9.28
C GLY A 553 9.67 2.71 -8.97
N SER A 554 10.28 3.81 -9.44
CA SER A 554 9.74 5.15 -9.24
C SER A 554 8.46 5.38 -10.05
N VAL A 555 8.37 4.82 -11.25
CA VAL A 555 7.14 4.88 -12.06
C VAL A 555 6.04 4.08 -11.38
N GLU A 556 6.30 2.83 -10.99
CA GLU A 556 5.30 1.97 -10.33
C GLU A 556 4.81 2.57 -9.01
N VAL A 557 5.71 3.10 -8.18
CA VAL A 557 5.34 3.78 -6.92
C VAL A 557 4.50 5.01 -7.21
N HIS A 558 4.93 5.87 -8.14
CA HIS A 558 4.19 7.09 -8.46
C HIS A 558 2.82 6.80 -9.09
N GLU A 559 2.73 5.82 -9.99
CA GLU A 559 1.46 5.41 -10.60
C GLU A 559 0.52 4.77 -9.57
N HIS A 560 1.04 4.04 -8.58
CA HIS A 560 0.22 3.46 -7.51
C HIS A 560 -0.46 4.53 -6.63
N PHE A 561 0.25 5.60 -6.28
CA PHE A 561 -0.25 6.64 -5.37
C PHE A 561 -0.87 7.86 -6.08
N PHE A 562 -0.46 8.16 -7.31
CA PHE A 562 -0.87 9.38 -8.03
C PHE A 562 -1.28 9.13 -9.48
N GLY A 563 -1.15 7.89 -9.96
CA GLY A 563 -1.53 7.50 -11.32
C GLY A 563 -3.04 7.47 -11.54
N PRO A 564 -3.47 7.33 -12.80
CA PRO A 564 -4.88 7.25 -13.14
C PRO A 564 -5.50 5.96 -12.64
N THR A 565 -6.59 6.11 -11.88
CA THR A 565 -7.39 4.99 -11.36
C THR A 565 -8.30 4.38 -12.42
N HIS A 566 -8.51 5.10 -13.53
CA HIS A 566 -9.38 4.73 -14.64
C HIS A 566 -8.96 5.48 -15.93
N PRO A 567 -9.48 5.10 -17.12
CA PRO A 567 -9.10 5.73 -18.39
C PRO A 567 -9.44 7.22 -18.47
N ASP A 568 -8.71 7.94 -19.33
CA ASP A 568 -9.04 9.33 -19.67
C ASP A 568 -10.41 9.45 -20.35
N SER A 569 -11.02 10.62 -20.16
CA SER A 569 -12.26 11.08 -20.77
C SER A 569 -12.18 11.06 -22.30
N ALA A 570 -13.28 10.63 -22.91
CA ALA A 570 -13.50 10.67 -24.36
C ALA A 570 -14.20 11.97 -24.81
N MET A 571 -14.50 12.90 -23.89
CA MET A 571 -15.20 14.14 -24.19
C MET A 571 -14.37 15.03 -25.13
N PRO A 572 -15.02 15.74 -26.06
CA PRO A 572 -14.32 16.67 -26.95
C PRO A 572 -13.87 17.92 -26.19
N ALA A 573 -12.66 18.37 -26.51
CA ALA A 573 -12.13 19.65 -26.02
C ALA A 573 -13.07 20.82 -26.32
N LEU A 574 -13.00 21.86 -25.48
CA LEU A 574 -13.79 23.08 -25.65
C LEU A 574 -13.51 23.75 -26.99
N ARG A 575 -14.60 24.10 -27.70
CA ARG A 575 -14.57 24.93 -28.90
C ARG A 575 -15.00 26.35 -28.55
N SER A 576 -14.04 27.15 -28.07
CA SER A 576 -14.21 28.56 -27.73
C SER A 576 -12.85 29.27 -27.82
N ASP A 577 -12.86 30.59 -27.93
CA ASP A 577 -11.65 31.42 -27.75
C ASP A 577 -11.18 31.42 -26.28
N ALA A 578 -12.06 31.11 -25.33
CA ALA A 578 -11.72 30.90 -23.93
C ALA A 578 -11.06 29.53 -23.74
N GLY A 579 -10.06 29.46 -22.85
CA GLY A 579 -9.41 28.21 -22.47
C GLY A 579 -10.29 27.30 -21.61
N TRP A 580 -11.25 27.88 -20.89
CA TRP A 580 -12.22 27.17 -20.07
C TRP A 580 -13.49 28.01 -19.85
N LEU A 581 -14.59 27.35 -19.51
CA LEU A 581 -15.88 27.94 -19.17
C LEU A 581 -16.38 27.32 -17.86
N TRP A 582 -16.96 28.13 -17.00
CA TRP A 582 -17.58 27.70 -15.74
C TRP A 582 -18.98 28.27 -15.66
N LEU A 583 -19.97 27.40 -15.51
CA LEU A 583 -21.38 27.73 -15.30
C LEU A 583 -21.77 27.52 -13.83
N GLY A 584 -22.48 28.50 -13.27
CA GLY A 584 -23.05 28.43 -11.93
C GLY A 584 -24.03 29.57 -11.71
N GLY A 585 -24.40 29.85 -10.45
CA GLY A 585 -25.37 30.91 -10.13
C GLY A 585 -26.72 30.78 -10.85
N VAL A 586 -27.06 29.58 -11.33
CA VAL A 586 -28.27 29.34 -12.11
C VAL A 586 -29.48 29.41 -11.19
N THR A 587 -30.49 30.16 -11.60
CA THR A 587 -31.77 30.26 -10.90
C THR A 587 -32.91 29.91 -11.87
N SER A 588 -34.14 30.17 -11.47
CA SER A 588 -35.28 30.07 -12.38
C SER A 588 -35.34 31.18 -13.43
N ASN A 589 -34.56 32.25 -13.28
CA ASN A 589 -34.60 33.40 -14.19
C ASN A 589 -33.24 34.02 -14.49
N GLY A 590 -32.14 33.39 -14.07
CA GLY A 590 -30.79 33.90 -14.29
C GLY A 590 -29.74 32.80 -14.26
N ALA A 591 -28.51 33.18 -14.62
CA ALA A 591 -27.34 32.32 -14.61
C ALA A 591 -26.05 33.16 -14.63
N ALA A 592 -24.96 32.62 -14.10
CA ALA A 592 -23.64 33.23 -14.14
C ALA A 592 -22.67 32.32 -14.92
N ILE A 593 -21.88 32.92 -15.80
CA ILE A 593 -20.88 32.22 -16.61
C ILE A 593 -19.56 32.97 -16.49
N THR A 594 -18.50 32.26 -16.12
CA THR A 594 -17.12 32.78 -16.19
C THR A 594 -16.36 32.11 -17.32
N ALA A 595 -15.72 32.91 -18.16
CA ALA A 595 -14.79 32.46 -19.19
C ALA A 595 -13.37 32.90 -18.84
N GLY A 596 -12.40 31.99 -18.95
CA GLY A 596 -11.01 32.29 -18.60
C GLY A 596 -9.99 31.88 -19.66
N GLY A 597 -8.74 32.29 -19.46
CA GLY A 597 -7.66 32.09 -20.44
C GLY A 597 -7.72 33.07 -21.62
N LEU A 598 -8.41 34.20 -21.44
CA LEU A 598 -8.57 35.22 -22.47
C LEU A 598 -7.44 36.26 -22.41
N PRO A 599 -7.13 36.96 -23.52
CA PRO A 599 -6.12 38.03 -23.52
C PRO A 599 -6.51 39.19 -22.61
N GLU A 600 -5.64 39.56 -21.67
CA GLU A 600 -5.84 40.68 -20.75
C GLU A 600 -6.18 41.99 -21.48
N GLY A 601 -7.14 42.76 -20.95
CA GLY A 601 -7.56 44.05 -21.50
C GLY A 601 -8.31 43.97 -22.84
N SER A 602 -8.63 42.76 -23.31
CA SER A 602 -9.54 42.55 -24.43
C SER A 602 -11.02 42.58 -23.98
N SER A 603 -11.94 42.25 -24.88
CA SER A 603 -13.36 42.08 -24.57
C SER A 603 -13.88 40.75 -25.10
N ALA A 604 -14.74 40.11 -24.32
CA ALA A 604 -15.39 38.86 -24.67
C ALA A 604 -16.89 39.06 -24.83
N THR A 605 -17.48 38.38 -25.81
CA THR A 605 -18.91 38.44 -26.11
C THR A 605 -19.53 37.06 -25.86
N LEU A 606 -20.43 36.99 -24.90
CA LEU A 606 -21.32 35.85 -24.68
C LEU A 606 -22.54 36.00 -25.59
N ARG A 607 -22.82 34.96 -26.38
CA ARG A 607 -24.06 34.82 -27.15
C ARG A 607 -24.85 33.65 -26.59
N TYR A 608 -26.14 33.83 -26.33
CA TYR A 608 -26.99 32.77 -25.81
C TYR A 608 -28.39 32.82 -26.41
N TRP A 609 -29.05 31.67 -26.53
CA TRP A 609 -30.39 31.55 -27.12
C TRP A 609 -31.13 30.33 -26.56
N PRO A 610 -32.47 30.35 -26.49
CA PRO A 610 -33.25 29.14 -26.20
C PRO A 610 -33.00 28.09 -27.29
N THR A 611 -32.78 26.82 -26.91
CA THR A 611 -32.51 25.72 -27.85
C THR A 611 -33.62 25.55 -28.89
N THR A 612 -34.86 25.91 -28.54
CA THR A 612 -36.04 25.86 -29.41
C THR A 612 -36.17 27.06 -30.36
N ALA A 613 -35.37 28.11 -30.19
CA ALA A 613 -35.53 29.38 -30.92
C ALA A 613 -34.17 30.08 -31.17
N ILE A 614 -33.31 29.46 -32.00
CA ILE A 614 -31.97 29.99 -32.34
C ILE A 614 -31.95 31.41 -32.93
N ASP A 615 -33.02 31.83 -33.60
CA ASP A 615 -33.13 33.18 -34.17
C ASP A 615 -33.39 34.26 -33.10
N ALA A 616 -33.71 33.87 -31.86
CA ALA A 616 -33.89 34.74 -30.70
C ALA A 616 -32.61 34.79 -29.83
N ALA A 617 -31.46 35.03 -30.47
CA ALA A 617 -30.19 35.13 -29.77
C ALA A 617 -30.00 36.49 -29.09
N PHE A 618 -29.46 36.43 -27.88
CA PHE A 618 -29.06 37.57 -27.06
C PHE A 618 -27.53 37.64 -27.03
N GLU A 619 -26.99 38.85 -26.86
CA GLU A 619 -25.55 39.08 -26.76
C GLU A 619 -25.22 39.97 -25.57
N LEU A 620 -24.18 39.61 -24.82
CA LEU A 620 -23.62 40.38 -23.72
C LEU A 620 -22.11 40.49 -23.92
N THR A 621 -21.57 41.71 -23.90
CA THR A 621 -20.12 41.94 -24.04
C THR A 621 -19.55 42.56 -22.77
N VAL A 622 -18.49 41.96 -22.25
CA VAL A 622 -17.80 42.41 -21.03
C VAL A 622 -16.30 42.59 -21.32
N GLY A 623 -15.64 43.39 -20.48
CA GLY A 623 -14.18 43.52 -20.51
C GLY A 623 -13.52 42.32 -19.85
N VAL A 624 -12.37 41.89 -20.38
CA VAL A 624 -11.52 40.87 -19.76
C VAL A 624 -10.65 41.53 -18.69
N ASP A 625 -10.71 41.00 -17.48
CA ASP A 625 -9.99 41.52 -16.33
C ASP A 625 -8.46 41.26 -16.41
N PRO A 626 -7.64 41.82 -15.49
CA PRO A 626 -6.19 41.60 -15.49
C PRO A 626 -5.74 40.17 -15.26
N TYR A 627 -6.63 39.25 -14.88
CA TYR A 627 -6.35 37.82 -14.71
C TYR A 627 -6.79 36.98 -15.91
N GLY A 628 -7.28 37.63 -16.99
CA GLY A 628 -7.75 36.94 -18.19
C GLY A 628 -9.15 36.34 -18.04
N LEU A 629 -9.97 36.88 -17.13
CA LEU A 629 -11.33 36.42 -16.85
C LEU A 629 -12.39 37.38 -17.41
N ALA A 630 -13.48 36.80 -17.91
CA ALA A 630 -14.70 37.51 -18.30
C ALA A 630 -15.92 36.85 -17.61
N SER A 631 -16.58 37.60 -16.73
CA SER A 631 -17.76 37.13 -15.99
C SER A 631 -19.03 37.74 -16.59
N PHE A 632 -20.02 36.90 -16.84
CA PHE A 632 -21.30 37.24 -17.47
C PHE A 632 -22.45 36.90 -16.53
N GLU A 633 -23.23 37.91 -16.15
CA GLU A 633 -24.47 37.75 -15.40
C GLU A 633 -25.65 37.81 -16.37
N LEU A 634 -26.48 36.78 -16.34
CA LEU A 634 -27.67 36.64 -17.17
C LEU A 634 -28.90 36.81 -16.28
N ASP A 635 -29.79 37.71 -16.68
CA ASP A 635 -31.07 37.99 -16.03
C ASP A 635 -32.23 37.79 -17.01
N ASP A 636 -33.45 37.82 -16.50
CA ASP A 636 -34.70 37.74 -17.27
C ASP A 636 -34.80 36.48 -18.18
N LEU A 637 -34.15 35.38 -17.78
CA LEU A 637 -34.29 34.08 -18.44
C LEU A 637 -35.65 33.45 -18.13
N GLN A 638 -36.10 32.58 -19.04
CA GLN A 638 -37.33 31.81 -18.82
C GLN A 638 -37.03 30.61 -17.92
N ALA A 639 -37.89 30.35 -16.94
CA ALA A 639 -37.76 29.20 -16.05
C ALA A 639 -37.92 27.87 -16.80
N GLY A 640 -37.21 26.83 -16.34
CA GLY A 640 -37.30 25.47 -16.88
C GLY A 640 -36.95 25.37 -18.37
N THR A 641 -36.08 26.25 -18.87
CA THR A 641 -35.80 26.39 -20.31
C THR A 641 -34.35 26.05 -20.62
N ASP A 642 -34.15 25.26 -21.68
CA ASP A 642 -32.82 24.92 -22.18
C ASP A 642 -32.25 26.06 -23.03
N TYR A 643 -31.07 26.54 -22.67
CA TYR A 643 -30.30 27.55 -23.37
C TYR A 643 -29.02 26.96 -23.95
N SER A 644 -28.69 27.36 -25.18
CA SER A 644 -27.36 27.17 -25.75
C SER A 644 -26.58 28.46 -25.62
N TYR A 645 -25.27 28.37 -25.42
CA TYR A 645 -24.42 29.55 -25.38
C TYR A 645 -23.03 29.31 -25.97
N ARG A 646 -22.37 30.42 -26.27
CA ARG A 646 -21.00 30.48 -26.80
C ARG A 646 -20.32 31.77 -26.36
N VAL A 647 -19.03 31.68 -26.07
CA VAL A 647 -18.16 32.83 -25.77
C VAL A 647 -17.14 32.98 -26.89
N ASP A 648 -17.10 34.16 -27.49
CA ASP A 648 -16.19 34.55 -28.58
C ASP A 648 -15.43 35.83 -28.21
N SER A 649 -14.25 36.03 -28.80
CA SER A 649 -13.60 37.35 -28.77
C SER A 649 -14.41 38.35 -29.61
N ALA A 650 -14.53 39.60 -29.13
CA ALA A 650 -15.47 40.58 -29.70
C ALA A 650 -15.22 40.98 -31.18
N ASN A 651 -14.09 40.55 -31.79
CA ASN A 651 -13.69 40.94 -33.14
C ASN A 651 -14.11 39.96 -34.26
N ASP A 652 -14.74 38.83 -33.94
CA ASP A 652 -15.19 37.84 -34.95
C ASP A 652 -16.70 37.56 -34.84
N PRO A 653 -17.55 38.17 -35.69
CA PRO A 653 -18.98 37.87 -35.70
C PRO A 653 -19.23 36.50 -36.34
N ALA A 654 -19.63 35.53 -35.51
CA ALA A 654 -19.94 34.18 -35.95
C ALA A 654 -21.04 34.18 -37.04
N THR A 655 -20.78 33.46 -38.13
CA THR A 655 -21.74 33.14 -39.18
C THR A 655 -22.93 32.34 -38.63
N THR A 656 -24.05 32.28 -39.36
CA THR A 656 -25.22 31.47 -38.97
C THR A 656 -24.92 29.96 -38.92
N GLU A 657 -23.88 29.48 -39.63
CA GLU A 657 -23.39 28.11 -39.50
C GLU A 657 -22.57 27.91 -38.21
N GLU A 658 -21.72 28.86 -37.84
CA GLU A 658 -20.98 28.84 -36.56
C GLU A 658 -21.92 28.97 -35.35
N ARG A 659 -23.04 29.69 -35.49
CA ARG A 659 -24.12 29.74 -34.48
C ARG A 659 -24.78 28.38 -34.22
N ARG A 660 -24.67 27.40 -35.13
CA ARG A 660 -25.18 26.03 -34.90
C ARG A 660 -24.21 25.19 -34.06
N GLU A 661 -22.96 25.61 -33.88
CA GLU A 661 -21.97 24.96 -33.02
C GLU A 661 -21.87 25.71 -31.68
N ALA A 662 -22.86 25.51 -30.81
CA ALA A 662 -22.81 26.02 -29.43
C ALA A 662 -21.58 25.47 -28.69
N SER A 663 -20.98 26.28 -27.81
CA SER A 663 -19.88 25.80 -26.95
C SER A 663 -20.41 24.91 -25.83
N ALA A 664 -21.63 25.18 -25.35
CA ALA A 664 -22.27 24.47 -24.26
C ALA A 664 -23.79 24.73 -24.23
N GLN A 665 -24.49 23.95 -23.41
CA GLN A 665 -25.92 24.11 -23.13
C GLN A 665 -26.17 24.00 -21.64
N PHE A 666 -27.21 24.66 -21.13
CA PHE A 666 -27.66 24.52 -19.75
C PHE A 666 -29.16 24.73 -19.65
N ARG A 667 -29.74 24.36 -18.51
CA ARG A 667 -31.15 24.54 -18.22
C ARG A 667 -31.34 25.43 -17.00
N THR A 668 -32.22 26.43 -17.08
CA THR A 668 -32.66 27.18 -15.90
C THR A 668 -33.61 26.35 -15.04
N PHE A 669 -33.61 26.57 -13.74
CA PHE A 669 -34.50 25.83 -12.84
C PHE A 669 -35.97 26.19 -13.07
N ALA A 670 -36.89 25.29 -12.69
CA ALA A 670 -38.30 25.58 -12.66
C ALA A 670 -38.63 26.62 -11.58
N ALA A 671 -39.72 27.38 -11.76
CA ALA A 671 -40.19 28.35 -10.78
C ALA A 671 -40.99 27.72 -9.61
N GLY A 672 -40.99 26.39 -9.48
CA GLY A 672 -41.72 25.63 -8.47
C GLY A 672 -41.15 24.20 -8.34
N ALA A 673 -41.92 23.29 -7.77
CA ALA A 673 -41.52 21.88 -7.61
C ALA A 673 -40.99 21.28 -8.93
N GLN A 674 -39.89 20.55 -8.80
CA GLN A 674 -39.21 19.86 -9.89
C GLN A 674 -38.41 18.70 -9.34
N ASP A 675 -38.33 17.63 -10.13
CA ASP A 675 -37.34 16.60 -9.91
C ASP A 675 -35.94 17.18 -10.13
N VAL A 676 -34.96 16.75 -9.33
CA VAL A 676 -33.59 17.24 -9.39
C VAL A 676 -32.64 16.05 -9.33
N THR A 677 -31.84 15.87 -10.38
CA THR A 677 -30.69 14.95 -10.36
C THR A 677 -29.42 15.74 -10.06
N VAL A 678 -28.79 15.44 -8.93
CA VAL A 678 -27.56 16.08 -8.47
C VAL A 678 -26.43 15.07 -8.51
N VAL A 679 -25.36 15.36 -9.24
CA VAL A 679 -24.10 14.61 -9.13
C VAL A 679 -23.17 15.30 -8.15
N LEU A 680 -22.39 14.50 -7.43
CA LEU A 680 -21.49 14.93 -6.36
C LEU A 680 -20.10 14.38 -6.64
N GLY A 681 -19.08 15.20 -6.37
CA GLY A 681 -17.69 14.80 -6.53
C GLY A 681 -16.76 15.63 -5.67
N ALA A 682 -15.68 15.00 -5.23
CA ALA A 682 -14.55 15.63 -4.58
C ALA A 682 -13.27 14.89 -4.98
N CYS A 683 -12.13 15.45 -4.64
CA CYS A 683 -10.85 14.77 -4.73
C CYS A 683 -10.50 14.40 -6.19
N ALA A 684 -10.39 15.43 -7.04
CA ALA A 684 -9.90 15.32 -8.40
C ALA A 684 -8.40 15.63 -8.44
N ARG A 685 -7.61 14.76 -9.06
CA ARG A 685 -6.19 15.00 -9.35
C ARG A 685 -6.01 16.33 -10.08
N ARG A 686 -4.83 16.93 -9.89
CA ARG A 686 -4.45 18.13 -10.64
C ARG A 686 -4.48 17.82 -12.14
N GLU A 687 -5.13 18.68 -12.92
CA GLU A 687 -5.35 18.45 -14.37
C GLU A 687 -6.10 17.13 -14.65
N SER A 688 -7.02 16.74 -13.77
CA SER A 688 -7.80 15.52 -13.96
C SER A 688 -8.62 15.55 -15.25
N ASN A 689 -8.49 14.48 -16.04
CA ASN A 689 -9.24 14.23 -17.25
C ASN A 689 -9.86 12.83 -17.22
N GLY A 690 -10.24 12.31 -16.05
CA GLY A 690 -10.77 10.93 -15.93
C GLY A 690 -12.13 10.73 -16.61
N SER A 691 -12.41 9.52 -17.09
CA SER A 691 -13.72 9.14 -17.65
C SER A 691 -14.86 9.11 -16.62
N VAL A 692 -14.57 9.26 -15.31
CA VAL A 692 -15.59 9.53 -14.29
C VAL A 692 -16.43 10.78 -14.62
N PHE A 693 -15.82 11.81 -15.22
CA PHE A 693 -16.57 12.99 -15.65
C PHE A 693 -17.52 12.68 -16.82
N ASP A 694 -17.17 11.72 -17.67
CA ASP A 694 -18.04 11.26 -18.76
C ASP A 694 -19.27 10.56 -18.19
N ALA A 695 -19.07 9.73 -17.16
CA ALA A 695 -20.14 9.07 -16.44
C ALA A 695 -21.07 10.08 -15.77
N MET A 696 -20.51 11.06 -15.04
CA MET A 696 -21.28 12.13 -14.40
C MET A 696 -22.09 12.97 -15.40
N VAL A 697 -21.52 13.30 -16.56
CA VAL A 697 -22.27 13.97 -17.65
C VAL A 697 -23.35 13.05 -18.21
N GLY A 698 -23.08 11.75 -18.30
CA GLY A 698 -24.01 10.72 -18.76
C GLY A 698 -25.26 10.56 -17.90
N GLU A 699 -25.21 10.93 -16.62
CA GLU A 699 -26.38 10.99 -15.72
C GLU A 699 -27.40 12.08 -16.13
N ASN A 700 -27.02 13.01 -17.03
CA ASN A 700 -27.79 14.22 -17.37
C ASN A 700 -28.21 15.04 -16.13
N PRO A 701 -27.26 15.44 -15.27
CA PRO A 701 -27.58 16.12 -14.02
C PRO A 701 -28.11 17.53 -14.22
N ASP A 702 -29.01 17.95 -13.35
CA ASP A 702 -29.49 19.34 -13.22
C ASP A 702 -28.50 20.22 -12.45
N LEU A 703 -27.69 19.61 -11.58
CA LEU A 703 -26.76 20.31 -10.70
C LEU A 703 -25.54 19.42 -10.39
N PHE A 704 -24.37 20.04 -10.32
CA PHE A 704 -23.14 19.42 -9.81
C PHE A 704 -22.70 20.11 -8.52
N LEU A 705 -22.48 19.32 -7.46
CA LEU A 705 -21.82 19.81 -6.24
C LEU A 705 -20.36 19.36 -6.22
N ALA A 706 -19.46 20.33 -6.36
CA ALA A 706 -18.03 20.14 -6.16
C ALA A 706 -17.72 20.37 -4.67
N LEU A 707 -17.49 19.29 -3.94
CA LEU A 707 -17.35 19.27 -2.47
C LEU A 707 -15.87 19.37 -2.04
N GLY A 708 -15.11 20.23 -2.72
CA GLY A 708 -13.70 20.45 -2.47
C GLY A 708 -12.75 19.50 -3.19
N ASP A 709 -11.46 19.78 -3.04
CA ASP A 709 -10.36 19.17 -3.76
C ASP A 709 -10.62 19.13 -5.28
N LEU A 710 -10.96 20.28 -5.83
CA LEU A 710 -11.08 20.47 -7.29
C LEU A 710 -9.72 20.23 -7.98
N HIS A 711 -8.62 20.46 -7.25
CA HIS A 711 -7.28 20.06 -7.64
C HIS A 711 -6.37 19.82 -6.43
N TYR A 712 -5.31 19.03 -6.62
CA TYR A 712 -4.22 18.85 -5.65
C TYR A 712 -3.03 19.74 -6.01
N ALA A 713 -3.24 21.07 -6.01
CA ALA A 713 -2.18 22.02 -6.35
C ALA A 713 -1.35 22.47 -5.13
N ASP A 714 -1.91 22.37 -3.93
CA ASP A 714 -1.26 22.66 -2.64
C ASP A 714 -0.55 24.02 -2.63
N LEU A 715 -1.23 25.04 -3.16
CA LEU A 715 -0.60 26.32 -3.42
C LEU A 715 -0.35 27.07 -2.12
N GLU A 716 0.92 27.20 -1.76
CA GLU A 716 1.41 28.21 -0.80
C GLU A 716 1.75 29.51 -1.55
N SER A 717 0.74 30.36 -1.80
CA SER A 717 0.94 31.58 -2.58
C SER A 717 -0.04 32.70 -2.26
N THR A 718 0.52 33.90 -2.06
CA THR A 718 -0.20 35.18 -1.92
C THR A 718 -0.54 35.84 -3.26
N ASP A 719 -0.54 35.09 -4.37
CA ASP A 719 -0.78 35.61 -5.73
C ASP A 719 -2.06 34.98 -6.29
N PRO A 720 -3.18 35.73 -6.38
CA PRO A 720 -4.45 35.23 -6.91
C PRO A 720 -4.30 34.62 -8.30
N ALA A 721 -3.39 35.15 -9.14
CA ALA A 721 -3.19 34.66 -10.50
C ALA A 721 -2.68 33.21 -10.53
N ARG A 722 -2.00 32.72 -9.49
CA ARG A 722 -1.59 31.31 -9.39
C ARG A 722 -2.78 30.40 -9.17
N HIS A 723 -3.67 30.75 -8.24
CA HIS A 723 -4.89 30.00 -7.96
C HIS A 723 -5.82 29.95 -9.19
N ILE A 724 -6.03 31.09 -9.85
CA ILE A 724 -6.83 31.17 -11.10
C ILE A 724 -6.26 30.28 -12.20
N ARG A 725 -4.93 30.16 -12.31
CA ARG A 725 -4.29 29.26 -13.29
C ARG A 725 -4.54 27.79 -12.98
N GLU A 726 -4.63 27.40 -11.72
CA GLU A 726 -4.93 26.02 -11.35
C GLU A 726 -6.40 25.65 -11.63
N TYR A 727 -7.34 26.58 -11.39
CA TYR A 727 -8.71 26.42 -11.90
C TYR A 727 -8.71 26.21 -13.41
N GLY A 728 -7.99 27.05 -14.16
CA GLY A 728 -7.94 26.92 -15.61
C GLY A 728 -7.27 25.63 -16.12
N ARG A 729 -6.32 25.07 -15.38
CA ARG A 729 -5.69 23.78 -15.68
C ARG A 729 -6.65 22.61 -15.52
N SER A 730 -7.47 22.62 -14.47
CA SER A 730 -8.51 21.62 -14.24
C SER A 730 -9.66 21.77 -15.24
N LEU A 731 -10.26 22.96 -15.32
CA LEU A 731 -11.43 23.24 -16.15
C LEU A 731 -11.14 23.23 -17.66
N GLY A 732 -9.87 23.34 -18.04
CA GLY A 732 -9.42 23.22 -19.43
C GLY A 732 -9.32 21.76 -19.92
N GLN A 733 -9.34 20.77 -19.02
CA GLN A 733 -9.33 19.36 -19.41
C GLN A 733 -10.68 18.97 -20.03
N PRO A 734 -10.71 18.19 -21.13
CA PRO A 734 -11.96 17.86 -21.81
C PRO A 734 -13.06 17.25 -20.91
N GLY A 735 -12.71 16.33 -20.01
CA GLY A 735 -13.66 15.70 -19.07
C GLY A 735 -14.30 16.69 -18.11
N GLN A 736 -13.49 17.43 -17.35
CA GLN A 736 -13.99 18.48 -16.45
C GLN A 736 -14.71 19.60 -17.21
N SER A 737 -14.14 20.05 -18.33
CA SER A 737 -14.73 21.09 -19.17
C SER A 737 -16.16 20.74 -19.56
N ALA A 738 -16.45 19.48 -19.93
CA ALA A 738 -17.78 19.04 -20.33
C ALA A 738 -18.82 19.23 -19.20
N LEU A 739 -18.43 18.89 -17.96
CA LEU A 739 -19.25 19.05 -16.76
C LEU A 739 -19.44 20.54 -16.42
N PHE A 740 -18.34 21.26 -16.17
CA PHE A 740 -18.39 22.64 -15.67
C PHE A 740 -18.97 23.67 -16.64
N ARG A 741 -18.91 23.41 -17.96
CA ARG A 741 -19.50 24.33 -18.95
C ARG A 741 -21.00 24.10 -19.15
N SER A 742 -21.53 22.93 -18.83
CA SER A 742 -22.90 22.55 -19.21
C SER A 742 -23.81 22.22 -18.02
N VAL A 743 -23.23 21.87 -16.87
CA VAL A 743 -23.96 21.53 -15.66
C VAL A 743 -23.80 22.68 -14.66
N PRO A 744 -24.91 23.27 -14.19
CA PRO A 744 -24.87 24.26 -13.12
C PRO A 744 -24.04 23.73 -11.95
N THR A 745 -23.01 24.46 -11.53
CA THR A 745 -22.09 24.00 -10.49
C THR A 745 -22.17 24.88 -9.25
N ALA A 746 -22.30 24.26 -8.08
CA ALA A 746 -22.02 24.88 -6.80
C ALA A 746 -20.74 24.27 -6.20
N TYR A 747 -19.80 25.12 -5.81
CA TYR A 747 -18.45 24.72 -5.40
C TYR A 747 -18.09 25.34 -4.06
N VAL A 748 -17.56 24.51 -3.16
CA VAL A 748 -16.85 24.93 -1.95
C VAL A 748 -15.47 24.29 -1.96
N TRP A 749 -14.44 25.02 -1.52
CA TRP A 749 -13.09 24.47 -1.41
C TRP A 749 -12.97 23.45 -0.28
N ASP A 750 -11.96 22.59 -0.38
CA ASP A 750 -11.34 21.94 0.79
C ASP A 750 -9.85 22.36 0.88
N ASP A 751 -9.02 21.67 1.66
CA ASP A 751 -7.64 22.08 1.94
C ASP A 751 -6.77 22.20 0.70
N HIS A 752 -6.85 21.27 -0.25
CA HIS A 752 -5.97 21.27 -1.43
C HIS A 752 -6.29 22.40 -2.44
N ASP A 753 -7.49 22.97 -2.34
CA ASP A 753 -7.87 24.18 -3.06
C ASP A 753 -7.46 25.44 -2.28
N PHE A 754 -7.63 25.40 -0.95
CA PHE A 754 -7.45 26.54 -0.05
C PHE A 754 -5.97 26.90 0.17
N GLY A 755 -5.09 25.90 0.22
CA GLY A 755 -3.69 26.07 0.53
C GLY A 755 -2.93 24.75 0.46
N PRO A 756 -1.84 24.60 1.24
CA PRO A 756 -1.21 23.30 1.46
C PRO A 756 -2.17 22.28 2.10
N ASN A 757 -1.83 20.99 2.02
CA ASN A 757 -2.53 19.90 2.72
C ASN A 757 -2.81 20.23 4.20
N ASP A 758 -4.01 19.87 4.68
CA ASP A 758 -4.55 20.16 6.01
C ASP A 758 -4.59 21.66 6.38
N SER A 759 -4.55 22.57 5.40
CA SER A 759 -4.51 24.00 5.69
C SER A 759 -5.78 24.52 6.38
N ASP A 760 -5.58 25.58 7.15
CA ASP A 760 -6.59 26.29 7.92
C ASP A 760 -6.38 27.81 7.78
N SER A 761 -7.05 28.61 8.63
CA SER A 761 -6.96 30.09 8.60
C SER A 761 -5.54 30.67 8.74
N THR A 762 -4.54 29.86 9.12
CA THR A 762 -3.13 30.28 9.19
C THR A 762 -2.40 30.23 7.84
N SER A 763 -3.04 29.65 6.81
CA SER A 763 -2.48 29.56 5.46
C SER A 763 -2.08 30.93 4.92
N PRO A 764 -0.89 31.08 4.32
CA PRO A 764 -0.50 32.32 3.66
C PRO A 764 -1.34 32.62 2.41
N SER A 765 -2.16 31.68 1.95
CA SER A 765 -2.96 31.80 0.72
C SER A 765 -4.32 32.45 0.92
N VAL A 766 -4.80 32.67 2.16
CA VAL A 766 -6.20 33.07 2.49
C VAL A 766 -6.72 34.20 1.61
N GLU A 767 -6.05 35.35 1.56
CA GLU A 767 -6.50 36.50 0.76
C GLU A 767 -6.48 36.19 -0.75
N ALA A 768 -5.44 35.47 -1.21
CA ALA A 768 -5.23 35.20 -2.62
C ALA A 768 -6.22 34.17 -3.19
N VAL A 769 -6.50 33.10 -2.43
CA VAL A 769 -7.51 32.11 -2.80
C VAL A 769 -8.92 32.70 -2.68
N GLY A 770 -9.16 33.54 -1.66
CA GLY A 770 -10.41 34.28 -1.49
C GLY A 770 -10.72 35.23 -2.65
N GLU A 771 -9.72 35.96 -3.16
CA GLU A 771 -9.86 36.78 -4.37
C GLU A 771 -10.05 35.92 -5.62
N ALA A 772 -9.26 34.85 -5.78
CA ALA A 772 -9.35 33.96 -6.94
C ALA A 772 -10.73 33.30 -7.06
N TYR A 773 -11.30 32.82 -5.95
CA TYR A 773 -12.64 32.23 -5.90
C TYR A 773 -13.70 33.23 -6.36
N ARG A 774 -13.74 34.43 -5.75
CA ARG A 774 -14.76 35.45 -6.04
C ARG A 774 -14.71 36.00 -7.46
N ARG A 775 -13.55 35.91 -8.11
CA ARG A 775 -13.39 36.29 -9.53
C ARG A 775 -13.74 35.16 -10.50
N SER A 776 -13.43 33.91 -10.14
CA SER A 776 -13.49 32.78 -11.07
C SER A 776 -14.81 32.03 -10.99
N VAL A 777 -15.36 31.88 -9.78
CA VAL A 777 -16.46 30.97 -9.49
C VAL A 777 -17.80 31.71 -9.65
N PRO A 778 -18.67 31.29 -10.59
CA PRO A 778 -20.05 31.76 -10.69
C PRO A 778 -20.87 31.22 -9.50
N ASN A 779 -20.70 31.84 -8.35
CA ASN A 779 -21.22 31.37 -7.06
C ASN A 779 -22.66 31.85 -6.80
N TYR A 780 -23.29 31.31 -5.76
CA TYR A 780 -24.67 31.61 -5.38
C TYR A 780 -24.75 32.71 -4.30
N GLY A 781 -24.03 33.81 -4.52
CA GLY A 781 -24.10 35.01 -3.68
C GLY A 781 -23.23 34.94 -2.42
N VAL A 782 -21.99 34.47 -2.53
CA VAL A 782 -21.00 34.53 -1.43
C VAL A 782 -20.72 35.99 -1.04
N ASP A 783 -20.34 36.22 0.21
CA ASP A 783 -19.95 37.56 0.69
C ASP A 783 -18.79 38.11 -0.17
N PRO A 784 -18.84 39.37 -0.67
CA PRO A 784 -17.79 39.93 -1.50
C PRO A 784 -16.45 40.20 -0.78
N ASP A 785 -16.41 40.20 0.56
CA ASP A 785 -15.16 40.32 1.33
C ASP A 785 -14.29 39.08 1.12
N VAL A 786 -13.08 39.26 0.59
CA VAL A 786 -12.13 38.16 0.30
C VAL A 786 -11.77 37.31 1.51
N ASN A 787 -11.89 37.86 2.73
CA ASN A 787 -11.60 37.16 3.98
C ASN A 787 -12.83 36.52 4.63
N ALA A 788 -14.03 36.79 4.10
CA ALA A 788 -15.23 36.14 4.57
C ALA A 788 -15.30 34.69 4.06
N PRO A 789 -15.91 33.77 4.83
CA PRO A 789 -16.14 32.42 4.37
C PRO A 789 -16.96 32.38 3.07
N ILE A 790 -16.72 31.39 2.22
CA ILE A 790 -17.49 31.18 0.98
C ILE A 790 -18.78 30.39 1.22
N ALA A 791 -19.33 30.49 2.43
CA ALA A 791 -20.62 29.92 2.76
C ALA A 791 -21.71 30.56 1.88
N GLN A 792 -22.62 29.72 1.37
CA GLN A 792 -23.66 30.15 0.44
C GLN A 792 -24.88 29.23 0.56
N ALA A 793 -26.04 29.74 0.16
CA ALA A 793 -27.26 28.96 0.14
C ALA A 793 -28.21 29.41 -0.98
N PHE A 794 -28.80 28.45 -1.68
CA PHE A 794 -29.70 28.70 -2.81
C PHE A 794 -30.78 27.63 -2.89
N THR A 795 -31.80 27.91 -3.70
CA THR A 795 -32.99 27.06 -3.77
C THR A 795 -33.22 26.59 -5.20
N VAL A 796 -33.50 25.29 -5.34
CA VAL A 796 -33.79 24.60 -6.59
C VAL A 796 -35.14 23.92 -6.41
N GLY A 797 -36.18 24.45 -7.06
CA GLY A 797 -37.57 24.07 -6.74
C GLY A 797 -37.90 24.33 -5.27
N ARG A 798 -38.14 23.25 -4.51
CA ARG A 798 -38.46 23.29 -3.06
C ARG A 798 -37.32 22.82 -2.16
N VAL A 799 -36.14 22.58 -2.74
CA VAL A 799 -34.97 22.07 -2.04
C VAL A 799 -34.01 23.21 -1.76
N ARG A 800 -33.60 23.35 -0.50
CA ARG A 800 -32.58 24.31 -0.07
C ARG A 800 -31.21 23.64 -0.06
N PHE A 801 -30.28 24.18 -0.83
CA PHE A 801 -28.88 23.79 -0.78
C PHE A 801 -28.11 24.77 0.11
N VAL A 802 -27.36 24.26 1.09
CA VAL A 802 -26.58 25.06 2.04
C VAL A 802 -25.15 24.56 2.05
N PHE A 803 -24.18 25.46 1.85
CA PHE A 803 -22.76 25.14 1.78
C PHE A 803 -22.00 25.75 2.96
N SER A 804 -21.15 24.96 3.61
CA SER A 804 -20.26 25.42 4.67
C SER A 804 -18.80 25.35 4.24
N ASP A 805 -18.11 26.49 4.34
CA ASP A 805 -16.65 26.60 4.30
C ASP A 805 -16.05 26.09 5.62
N THR A 806 -15.24 25.04 5.55
CA THR A 806 -14.61 24.42 6.72
C THR A 806 -13.14 24.80 6.88
N ARG A 807 -12.60 25.73 6.06
CA ARG A 807 -11.15 26.01 6.01
C ARG A 807 -10.82 27.43 6.44
N SER A 808 -11.51 28.44 5.89
CA SER A 808 -11.06 29.83 5.98
C SER A 808 -11.06 30.41 7.40
N GLN A 809 -11.92 29.88 8.28
CA GLN A 809 -12.01 30.28 9.69
C GLN A 809 -11.58 29.17 10.65
N ARG A 810 -11.09 28.03 10.14
CA ARG A 810 -10.64 26.92 10.97
C ARG A 810 -9.42 27.34 11.79
N THR A 811 -9.43 26.99 13.07
CA THR A 811 -8.31 27.12 14.00
C THR A 811 -8.19 25.85 14.84
N GLU A 812 -7.26 25.81 15.80
CA GLU A 812 -7.17 24.71 16.78
C GLU A 812 -8.46 24.46 17.58
N THR A 813 -9.41 25.41 17.62
CA THR A 813 -10.58 25.35 18.54
C THR A 813 -11.94 25.49 17.86
N THR A 814 -11.99 25.86 16.58
CA THR A 814 -13.25 26.03 15.83
C THR A 814 -13.08 25.60 14.38
N MET A 815 -14.14 25.02 13.81
CA MET A 815 -14.20 24.59 12.42
C MET A 815 -14.66 25.73 11.50
N LEU A 816 -15.80 26.35 11.81
CA LEU A 816 -16.45 27.36 10.95
C LEU A 816 -16.19 28.80 11.42
N GLY A 817 -15.70 28.99 12.64
CA GLY A 817 -15.72 30.29 13.32
C GLY A 817 -17.14 30.71 13.72
N GLU A 818 -17.24 31.57 14.74
CA GLU A 818 -18.52 31.90 15.39
C GLU A 818 -19.57 32.49 14.42
N THR A 819 -19.15 33.39 13.51
CA THR A 819 -20.08 34.06 12.59
C THR A 819 -20.75 33.10 11.62
N GLN A 820 -19.97 32.21 10.99
CA GLN A 820 -20.52 31.24 10.04
C GLN A 820 -21.29 30.14 10.75
N LEU A 821 -20.82 29.72 11.93
CA LEU A 821 -21.52 28.75 12.77
C LEU A 821 -22.93 29.21 13.16
N ASP A 822 -23.06 30.46 13.61
CA ASP A 822 -24.37 31.05 13.93
C ASP A 822 -25.25 31.18 12.70
N TRP A 823 -24.69 31.62 11.57
CA TRP A 823 -25.41 31.69 10.30
C TRP A 823 -25.90 30.31 9.84
N LEU A 824 -25.05 29.29 9.90
CA LEU A 824 -25.39 27.93 9.47
C LEU A 824 -26.54 27.37 10.31
N ILE A 825 -26.47 27.52 11.63
CA ILE A 825 -27.54 27.05 12.53
C ILE A 825 -28.86 27.76 12.19
N ASP A 826 -28.85 29.09 12.04
CA ASP A 826 -30.05 29.86 11.69
C ASP A 826 -30.62 29.47 10.32
N GLU A 827 -29.75 29.30 9.32
CA GLU A 827 -30.12 28.93 7.95
C GLU A 827 -30.75 27.53 7.89
N LEU A 828 -30.15 26.53 8.54
CA LEU A 828 -30.70 25.17 8.58
C LEU A 828 -32.04 25.14 9.33
N VAL A 829 -32.11 25.80 10.49
CA VAL A 829 -33.32 25.84 11.31
C VAL A 829 -34.45 26.59 10.62
N THR A 830 -34.17 27.72 9.97
CA THR A 830 -35.17 28.48 9.21
C THR A 830 -35.61 27.72 7.97
N SER A 831 -34.66 27.16 7.21
CA SER A 831 -34.97 26.41 6.00
C SER A 831 -35.79 25.16 6.27
N SER A 832 -35.62 24.52 7.44
CA SER A 832 -36.40 23.33 7.82
C SER A 832 -37.90 23.63 7.95
N ARG A 833 -38.27 24.91 8.14
CA ARG A 833 -39.65 25.36 8.28
C ARG A 833 -40.26 25.80 6.96
N ASP A 834 -39.43 26.31 6.06
CA ASP A 834 -39.88 26.99 4.85
C ASP A 834 -39.66 26.17 3.56
N HIS A 835 -38.82 25.13 3.58
CA HIS A 835 -38.51 24.30 2.40
C HIS A 835 -38.89 22.84 2.62
N ALA A 836 -39.13 22.12 1.52
CA ALA A 836 -39.46 20.69 1.59
C ALA A 836 -38.28 19.84 2.09
N LEU A 837 -37.07 20.13 1.62
CA LEU A 837 -35.84 19.41 1.94
C LEU A 837 -34.66 20.37 2.04
N ILE A 838 -33.70 20.07 2.90
CA ILE A 838 -32.40 20.72 2.97
C ILE A 838 -31.30 19.72 2.58
N VAL A 839 -30.41 20.14 1.69
CA VAL A 839 -29.14 19.46 1.39
C VAL A 839 -28.01 20.32 1.92
N TRP A 840 -27.34 19.85 2.98
CA TRP A 840 -26.16 20.50 3.54
C TRP A 840 -24.88 19.92 2.93
N ALA A 841 -24.22 20.70 2.09
CA ALA A 841 -22.91 20.42 1.54
C ALA A 841 -21.79 20.86 2.49
N ASN A 842 -21.06 19.88 3.02
CA ASN A 842 -19.98 20.05 3.98
C ASN A 842 -18.76 19.24 3.50
N PRO A 843 -17.66 19.88 3.04
CA PRO A 843 -16.56 19.16 2.38
C PRO A 843 -15.86 18.15 3.32
N THR A 844 -15.77 18.46 4.61
CA THR A 844 -14.99 17.66 5.59
C THR A 844 -15.82 16.56 6.30
N PRO A 845 -15.29 15.36 6.60
CA PRO A 845 -16.08 14.26 7.17
C PRO A 845 -16.69 14.57 8.54
N TRP A 846 -18.01 14.35 8.67
CA TRP A 846 -18.80 14.63 9.87
C TRP A 846 -18.71 13.53 10.94
N ILE A 847 -18.79 12.27 10.51
CA ILE A 847 -18.96 11.10 11.39
C ILE A 847 -17.60 10.62 11.88
N GLY A 848 -17.42 10.55 13.21
CA GLY A 848 -16.24 9.95 13.82
C GLY A 848 -16.17 10.13 15.35
N ASN A 849 -15.31 9.34 15.99
CA ASN A 849 -15.11 9.41 17.45
C ASN A 849 -14.38 10.70 17.82
N ALA A 850 -14.81 11.35 18.92
CA ALA A 850 -14.16 12.59 19.38
C ALA A 850 -12.64 12.39 19.59
N GLY A 851 -11.85 13.29 19.01
CA GLY A 851 -10.38 13.25 19.05
C GLY A 851 -9.74 12.19 18.14
N SER A 852 -10.51 11.47 17.32
CA SER A 852 -9.97 10.56 16.30
C SER A 852 -9.84 11.26 14.94
N GLY A 853 -8.80 10.90 14.18
CA GLY A 853 -8.53 11.45 12.86
C GLY A 853 -7.88 12.84 12.88
N ALA A 854 -6.86 13.02 12.05
CA ALA A 854 -6.42 14.35 11.64
C ALA A 854 -7.51 14.96 10.72
N ASP A 855 -7.71 16.27 10.78
CA ASP A 855 -8.44 17.01 9.75
C ASP A 855 -9.93 16.67 9.52
N THR A 856 -10.67 16.30 10.58
CA THR A 856 -12.12 16.01 10.49
C THR A 856 -12.94 16.76 11.55
N TRP A 857 -14.28 16.75 11.43
CA TRP A 857 -15.18 17.27 12.47
C TRP A 857 -15.02 16.61 13.84
N SER A 858 -14.39 15.43 13.90
CA SER A 858 -14.07 14.73 15.15
C SER A 858 -13.11 15.49 16.05
N GLN A 859 -12.36 16.46 15.50
CA GLN A 859 -11.50 17.37 16.28
C GLN A 859 -12.28 18.52 16.93
N PHE A 860 -13.51 18.78 16.47
CA PHE A 860 -14.34 19.91 16.90
C PHE A 860 -15.64 19.42 17.57
N PRO A 861 -15.59 18.50 18.56
CA PRO A 861 -16.79 17.87 19.11
C PRO A 861 -17.74 18.89 19.77
N ALA A 862 -17.22 19.97 20.35
CA ALA A 862 -18.05 21.01 20.97
C ALA A 862 -18.90 21.78 19.94
N GLU A 863 -18.30 22.13 18.81
CA GLU A 863 -18.99 22.81 17.71
C GLU A 863 -19.99 21.88 17.03
N ARG A 864 -19.58 20.62 16.79
CA ARG A 864 -20.44 19.54 16.29
C ARG A 864 -21.68 19.33 17.16
N THR A 865 -21.50 19.29 18.49
CA THR A 865 -22.61 19.17 19.45
C THR A 865 -23.50 20.41 19.45
N ARG A 866 -22.96 21.62 19.33
CA ARG A 866 -23.78 22.85 19.25
C ARG A 866 -24.72 22.84 18.04
N ILE A 867 -24.21 22.43 16.87
CA ILE A 867 -25.03 22.29 15.65
C ILE A 867 -26.10 21.23 15.89
N ALA A 868 -25.71 20.04 16.35
CA ALA A 868 -26.65 18.94 16.58
C ALA A 868 -27.74 19.28 17.63
N ASP A 869 -27.37 19.95 18.73
CA ASP A 869 -28.32 20.42 19.75
C ASP A 869 -29.33 21.43 19.19
N ALA A 870 -28.88 22.33 18.30
CA ALA A 870 -29.77 23.31 17.67
C ALA A 870 -30.76 22.66 16.69
N LEU A 871 -30.30 21.70 15.88
CA LEU A 871 -31.15 20.94 14.97
C LEU A 871 -32.16 20.07 15.74
N ALA A 872 -31.73 19.40 16.80
CA ALA A 872 -32.58 18.62 17.69
C ALA A 872 -33.65 19.48 18.36
N ALA A 873 -33.25 20.63 18.94
CA ALA A 873 -34.17 21.55 19.60
C ALA A 873 -35.19 22.18 18.64
N ALA A 874 -34.85 22.30 17.36
CA ALA A 874 -35.74 22.78 16.31
C ALA A 874 -36.57 21.67 15.64
N GLU A 875 -36.38 20.41 16.04
CA GLU A 875 -37.02 19.22 15.45
C GLU A 875 -36.82 19.14 13.92
N VAL A 876 -35.59 19.42 13.46
CA VAL A 876 -35.26 19.34 12.02
C VAL A 876 -35.26 17.88 11.58
N ASP A 877 -36.17 17.54 10.67
CA ASP A 877 -36.42 16.18 10.19
C ASP A 877 -36.27 16.01 8.67
N ASN A 878 -35.99 17.10 7.95
CA ASN A 878 -35.91 17.16 6.48
C ASN A 878 -34.52 17.57 5.97
N LEU A 879 -33.47 16.98 6.54
CA LEU A 879 -32.07 17.30 6.23
C LEU A 879 -31.32 16.06 5.73
N VAL A 880 -30.53 16.25 4.67
CA VAL A 880 -29.48 15.33 4.22
C VAL A 880 -28.17 16.08 4.15
N MET A 881 -27.08 15.48 4.60
CA MET A 881 -25.73 16.00 4.43
C MET A 881 -25.01 15.29 3.29
N VAL A 882 -24.22 16.03 2.51
CA VAL A 882 -23.26 15.50 1.55
C VAL A 882 -21.85 15.99 1.86
N SER A 883 -20.85 15.11 1.70
CA SER A 883 -19.46 15.40 2.06
C SER A 883 -18.42 14.86 1.09
N GLY A 884 -17.20 15.41 1.11
CA GLY A 884 -16.05 15.01 0.30
C GLY A 884 -14.93 14.40 1.14
N ASP A 885 -13.66 14.71 0.80
CA ASP A 885 -12.40 14.46 1.52
C ASP A 885 -11.99 12.99 1.77
N ALA A 886 -12.93 12.11 2.07
CA ALA A 886 -12.66 10.77 2.58
C ALA A 886 -12.17 9.75 1.53
N HIS A 887 -12.07 10.14 0.26
CA HIS A 887 -11.71 9.31 -0.91
C HIS A 887 -12.48 7.97 -0.97
N MET A 888 -13.77 8.02 -0.63
CA MET A 888 -14.65 6.84 -0.63
C MET A 888 -16.10 7.23 -0.83
N VAL A 889 -16.87 6.33 -1.40
CA VAL A 889 -18.33 6.36 -1.21
C VAL A 889 -18.65 5.80 0.18
N ALA A 890 -19.51 6.48 0.92
CA ALA A 890 -20.12 5.94 2.12
C ALA A 890 -21.51 6.54 2.35
N ILE A 891 -22.43 5.74 2.89
CA ILE A 891 -23.76 6.20 3.29
C ILE A 891 -24.00 5.86 4.77
N ASP A 892 -24.47 6.86 5.51
CA ASP A 892 -25.10 6.69 6.82
C ASP A 892 -26.56 7.13 6.74
N ASP A 893 -27.44 6.34 7.34
CA ASP A 893 -28.90 6.58 7.40
C ASP A 893 -29.32 7.51 8.55
N GLY A 894 -28.35 8.09 9.27
CA GLY A 894 -28.59 8.94 10.44
C GLY A 894 -28.34 8.23 11.77
N THR A 895 -28.01 6.93 11.74
CA THR A 895 -27.70 6.15 12.95
C THR A 895 -26.43 6.65 13.65
N ASN A 896 -25.44 7.15 12.90
CA ASN A 896 -24.12 7.50 13.45
C ASN A 896 -23.77 8.99 13.36
N SER A 897 -24.65 9.81 12.79
CA SER A 897 -24.43 11.26 12.63
C SER A 897 -25.03 12.12 13.76
N GLY A 898 -25.77 11.52 14.69
CA GLY A 898 -26.40 12.21 15.82
C GLY A 898 -25.41 12.53 16.94
N TYR A 899 -25.17 13.83 17.19
CA TYR A 899 -24.24 14.32 18.22
C TYR A 899 -24.89 15.25 19.26
N ALA A 900 -26.23 15.26 19.31
CA ALA A 900 -26.99 16.05 20.28
C ALA A 900 -26.85 15.49 21.70
N THR A 901 -26.85 16.37 22.68
CA THR A 901 -26.68 16.09 24.12
C THR A 901 -27.84 15.29 24.69
N ASP A 902 -29.05 15.46 24.14
CA ASP A 902 -30.27 14.77 24.58
C ASP A 902 -30.43 13.36 24.00
N GLY A 903 -29.51 12.94 23.12
CA GLY A 903 -29.51 11.62 22.47
C GLY A 903 -30.53 11.46 21.35
N THR A 904 -31.09 12.57 20.83
CA THR A 904 -31.91 12.56 19.61
C THR A 904 -31.11 12.11 18.38
N GLY A 905 -31.83 11.53 17.41
CA GLY A 905 -31.24 10.87 16.24
C GLY A 905 -30.51 11.82 15.29
N GLY A 906 -29.64 11.27 14.47
CA GLY A 906 -28.91 12.03 13.44
C GLY A 906 -29.73 12.22 12.15
N PHE A 907 -29.05 12.72 11.13
CA PHE A 907 -29.56 12.92 9.77
C PHE A 907 -28.75 12.09 8.76
N PRO A 908 -29.32 11.68 7.62
CA PRO A 908 -28.59 10.93 6.60
C PRO A 908 -27.36 11.68 6.07
N VAL A 909 -26.29 10.94 5.79
CA VAL A 909 -25.01 11.46 5.26
C VAL A 909 -24.57 10.63 4.06
N LEU A 910 -24.23 11.30 2.97
CA LEU A 910 -23.61 10.70 1.78
C LEU A 910 -22.21 11.29 1.57
N HIS A 911 -21.18 10.46 1.67
CA HIS A 911 -19.84 10.83 1.21
C HIS A 911 -19.71 10.59 -0.29
N ALA A 912 -19.37 11.66 -1.01
CA ALA A 912 -18.93 11.62 -2.38
C ALA A 912 -17.56 10.97 -2.47
N ALA A 913 -17.37 10.25 -3.56
CA ALA A 913 -16.19 9.43 -3.76
C ALA A 913 -14.97 10.21 -4.23
N ALA A 914 -13.81 9.54 -4.26
CA ALA A 914 -12.64 10.05 -4.97
C ALA A 914 -12.87 9.93 -6.48
N LEU A 915 -13.10 11.08 -7.12
CA LEU A 915 -13.26 11.18 -8.57
C LEU A 915 -12.18 10.39 -9.28
N ASP A 916 -10.91 10.73 -9.09
CA ASP A 916 -9.82 9.99 -9.72
C ASP A 916 -8.56 9.86 -8.85
N ARG A 917 -8.65 10.23 -7.57
CA ARG A 917 -7.65 9.87 -6.54
C ARG A 917 -7.79 8.40 -6.13
N PRO A 918 -6.72 7.76 -5.61
CA PRO A 918 -6.84 6.45 -4.97
C PRO A 918 -7.79 6.47 -3.78
N GLY A 919 -8.30 5.31 -3.40
CA GLY A 919 -9.24 5.20 -2.28
C GLY A 919 -8.59 5.31 -0.91
N SER A 920 -9.23 6.02 0.01
CA SER A 920 -8.87 6.06 1.43
C SER A 920 -10.13 5.90 2.30
N LYS A 921 -10.00 5.90 3.63
CA LYS A 921 -11.14 5.82 4.55
C LYS A 921 -10.97 6.82 5.67
N LYS A 922 -11.92 7.75 5.81
CA LYS A 922 -11.98 8.71 6.92
C LYS A 922 -13.32 8.61 7.66
N GLY A 923 -13.25 8.71 9.00
CA GLY A 923 -14.43 8.72 9.87
C GLY A 923 -15.14 7.37 10.03
N GLY A 924 -16.43 7.44 10.34
CA GLY A 924 -17.31 6.29 10.56
C GLY A 924 -17.54 5.94 12.04
N PRO A 925 -18.30 4.86 12.31
CA PRO A 925 -18.86 3.91 11.34
C PRO A 925 -19.98 4.50 10.48
N TYR A 926 -20.14 3.97 9.25
CA TYR A 926 -21.22 4.31 8.32
C TYR A 926 -22.15 3.10 8.18
N SER A 927 -23.47 3.28 8.31
CA SER A 927 -24.41 2.17 8.39
C SER A 927 -24.48 1.29 7.13
N HIS A 928 -24.16 1.84 5.96
CA HIS A 928 -24.17 1.11 4.69
C HIS A 928 -22.76 0.76 4.17
N GLY A 929 -21.75 0.87 5.04
CA GLY A 929 -20.37 0.51 4.72
C GLY A 929 -19.57 1.65 4.07
N THR A 930 -18.33 1.32 3.72
CA THR A 930 -17.35 2.24 3.11
C THR A 930 -16.71 1.58 1.90
N PHE A 931 -16.70 2.29 0.78
CA PHE A 931 -16.21 1.82 -0.51
C PHE A 931 -15.06 2.73 -0.96
N PRO A 932 -13.83 2.47 -0.50
CA PRO A 932 -12.66 3.22 -0.94
C PRO A 932 -12.36 2.86 -2.39
N GLY A 933 -12.07 3.85 -3.22
CA GLY A 933 -11.62 3.63 -4.59
C GLY A 933 -11.62 4.92 -5.39
N GLY A 934 -10.85 4.93 -6.47
CA GLY A 934 -10.89 6.02 -7.45
C GLY A 934 -11.81 5.69 -8.63
N GLY A 935 -12.13 6.71 -9.42
CA GLY A 935 -13.07 6.56 -10.52
C GLY A 935 -14.50 6.43 -10.01
N GLN A 936 -14.84 7.14 -8.94
CA GLN A 936 -16.13 7.03 -8.30
C GLN A 936 -16.77 8.42 -8.17
N TYR A 937 -18.09 8.47 -8.13
CA TYR A 937 -18.87 9.69 -7.86
C TYR A 937 -20.11 9.31 -7.05
N ALA A 938 -20.84 10.31 -6.55
CA ALA A 938 -22.11 10.08 -5.88
C ALA A 938 -23.24 10.86 -6.55
N LYS A 939 -24.48 10.45 -6.28
CA LYS A 939 -25.69 10.99 -6.87
C LYS A 939 -26.78 11.14 -5.83
N LEU A 940 -27.49 12.27 -5.89
CA LEU A 940 -28.80 12.46 -5.25
C LEU A 940 -29.86 12.56 -6.36
N GLU A 941 -30.84 11.67 -6.33
CA GLU A 941 -32.04 11.80 -7.14
C GLU A 941 -33.17 12.24 -6.22
N ILE A 942 -33.69 13.44 -6.46
CA ILE A 942 -34.74 14.05 -5.66
C ILE A 942 -36.00 14.11 -6.52
N GLU A 943 -37.03 13.37 -6.12
CA GLU A 943 -38.33 13.35 -6.78
C GLU A 943 -39.30 14.27 -6.04
N ASP A 944 -39.80 15.31 -6.72
CA ASP A 944 -40.69 16.33 -6.15
C ASP A 944 -41.81 16.72 -7.12
N ASP A 945 -43.00 16.17 -6.86
CA ASP A 945 -44.22 16.46 -7.62
C ASP A 945 -45.01 17.68 -7.10
N GLY A 946 -44.49 18.40 -6.10
CA GLY A 946 -45.18 19.51 -5.44
C GLY A 946 -46.17 19.06 -4.34
N GLY A 947 -46.23 17.75 -4.05
CA GLY A 947 -47.11 17.15 -3.06
C GLY A 947 -46.64 17.31 -1.62
N SER A 948 -47.20 16.47 -0.75
CA SER A 948 -46.89 16.42 0.68
C SER A 948 -45.72 15.49 1.02
N ARG A 949 -44.98 15.03 0.03
CA ARG A 949 -43.84 14.11 0.19
C ARG A 949 -42.78 14.45 -0.85
N ILE A 950 -41.52 14.29 -0.45
CA ILE A 950 -40.35 14.34 -1.34
C ILE A 950 -39.53 13.07 -1.10
N ASP A 951 -39.13 12.42 -2.20
CA ASP A 951 -38.35 11.19 -2.15
C ASP A 951 -36.92 11.47 -2.60
N VAL A 952 -35.94 10.88 -1.90
CA VAL A 952 -34.51 11.10 -2.16
C VAL A 952 -33.81 9.75 -2.23
N THR A 953 -33.19 9.46 -3.37
CA THR A 953 -32.27 8.33 -3.51
C THR A 953 -30.84 8.84 -3.46
N MET A 954 -30.10 8.41 -2.43
CA MET A 954 -28.67 8.62 -2.30
C MET A 954 -27.94 7.42 -2.86
N SER A 955 -27.00 7.61 -3.78
CA SER A 955 -26.25 6.48 -4.35
C SER A 955 -24.81 6.85 -4.68
N GLY A 956 -23.93 5.86 -4.71
CA GLY A 956 -22.55 6.00 -5.17
C GLY A 956 -22.23 5.02 -6.28
N HIS A 957 -21.46 5.49 -7.25
CA HIS A 957 -21.26 4.83 -8.54
C HIS A 957 -19.79 4.84 -8.93
N THR A 958 -19.37 3.86 -9.71
CA THR A 958 -18.09 3.87 -10.41
C THR A 958 -18.23 4.50 -11.81
N TRP A 959 -17.11 4.90 -12.39
CA TRP A 959 -17.01 5.48 -13.73
C TRP A 959 -17.51 4.56 -14.85
N ASP A 960 -17.55 3.25 -14.64
CA ASP A 960 -18.08 2.25 -15.58
C ASP A 960 -19.56 1.89 -15.32
N GLY A 961 -20.20 2.58 -14.37
CA GLY A 961 -21.64 2.49 -14.11
C GLY A 961 -22.06 1.40 -13.12
N GLU A 962 -21.13 0.87 -12.31
CA GLU A 962 -21.46 -0.01 -11.19
C GLU A 962 -21.98 0.82 -10.01
N GLU A 963 -23.19 0.51 -9.55
CA GLU A 963 -23.72 1.05 -8.29
C GLU A 963 -23.08 0.32 -7.11
N LEU A 964 -22.34 1.06 -6.29
CA LEU A 964 -21.64 0.54 -5.11
C LEU A 964 -22.60 0.39 -3.91
N VAL A 965 -23.47 1.39 -3.74
CA VAL A 965 -24.43 1.48 -2.62
C VAL A 965 -25.53 2.47 -2.97
N ALA A 966 -26.73 2.22 -2.46
CA ALA A 966 -27.86 3.14 -2.54
C ALA A 966 -28.70 3.11 -1.25
N LEU A 967 -29.38 4.22 -0.96
CA LEU A 967 -30.35 4.38 0.13
C LEU A 967 -31.49 5.29 -0.31
N ASP A 968 -32.71 4.78 -0.22
CA ASP A 968 -33.94 5.53 -0.49
C ASP A 968 -34.49 6.14 0.81
N LEU A 969 -34.84 7.41 0.75
CA LEU A 969 -35.38 8.21 1.84
C LEU A 969 -36.68 8.89 1.42
N SER A 970 -37.55 9.13 2.39
CA SER A 970 -38.83 9.80 2.17
C SER A 970 -39.08 10.82 3.27
N PHE A 971 -39.37 12.05 2.88
CA PHE A 971 -39.62 13.15 3.80
C PHE A 971 -41.04 13.67 3.62
N GLU A 972 -41.77 13.83 4.73
CA GLU A 972 -43.09 14.45 4.72
C GLU A 972 -42.98 15.97 4.67
N VAL A 973 -43.75 16.60 3.79
CA VAL A 973 -43.73 18.04 3.56
C VAL A 973 -44.95 18.67 4.23
N ALA A 974 -44.71 19.42 5.31
CA ALA A 974 -45.75 20.13 6.02
C ALA A 974 -46.46 21.18 5.12
N PRO A 975 -47.78 21.43 5.31
CA PRO A 975 -48.50 22.42 4.51
C PRO A 975 -47.90 23.83 4.65
N GLY A 976 -47.55 24.45 3.52
CA GLY A 976 -47.02 25.81 3.48
C GLY A 976 -45.50 25.92 3.38
N ARG A 977 -44.77 24.79 3.43
CA ARG A 977 -43.38 24.73 2.96
C ARG A 977 -43.36 24.97 1.44
N ALA A 978 -42.52 25.92 1.02
CA ALA A 978 -42.37 26.37 -0.35
C ALA A 978 -41.76 25.31 -1.23
#